data_AF-A0A950HA52-F1
#
_entry.id   AF-A0A950HA52-F1
#
_cell.length_a   1.000
_cell.length_b   1.000
_cell.length_c   1.000
_cell.angle_alpha   90.00
_cell.angle_beta   90.00
_cell.angle_gamma   90.00
#
_symmetry.space_group_name_H-M   'P 1'
#
loop_
_entity.id
_entity.type
_entity.pdbx_description
1 polymer ?
#
loop_
_entity_poly.entity_id
_entity_poly.type
_entity_poly.pdbx_seq_one_letter_code
_entity_poly.pdbx_strand_id
1 'polypeptide(L)'
;EIALAEQHSFPLSEVFHFLQAETVQPVLEQAALASPIFTTRWRWDTARSLALLRFQGGRKVPPQIQRMRSDDLLASVFPDVAACQENIAGDIRIPNHPLVIEVMKDVLTEAMDLEGFKDVLTKISDGRIRTLAVDTPVPSPFCHEILNANPYAYLDDAPLEERRARAVQMRRILPESVLQEVGKLDAAAIAQVRDEAWPDIRDADELHDMLVSLVAFPEGCHIRSGTASPAIWQAHFEALLRSRRAAVGHVMAGITPCPSDSLGNSQGADRYWVAAERAKTFAALFPGAYFEPAPADIERSVPCHADALLTALAGWMRHLGPITAHQLGAALHLPTSEIDEALLRLESTGSILRGKFTDAASSQIEWCERRLLARIHRLTLGTLRKQVEPVTAAQFMRWLLRWQHVAPGTGVLGERGTLEILRQMQGFEVPANAWEGQILARRISDYEGKILDQLCLTGAVGWGRLSPHPATLEETAQGKRRVIPTSVAPITFFVRDEADWMGPRHAGAELPTEARGLSEGARQVLDFLRHRGASFFADIVRGTEKLKAEVETALWELVAAGLVTADGFDNLRSLIDPKRRAGQGHGRMARPRHSAGRWSLLYADAPADRTKSIEATCWMLLKRYGVVFRDLLARETILPKWRELQIGFRRLEERGVIRGGRFVDGFAGEQFALPIAVDSLRAVKKLPPEEKSITLAAADP
;
A
#
# COMPACT_ATOMS: atom_id res chain seq x y z
N GLU A 1 13.48 7.31 -20.59
CA GLU A 1 13.03 6.42 -21.69
C GLU A 1 12.30 5.24 -21.09
N ILE A 2 11.00 5.07 -21.35
CA ILE A 2 10.24 3.92 -20.84
C ILE A 2 9.88 3.03 -22.03
N ALA A 3 10.42 1.82 -22.02
CA ALA A 3 10.12 0.80 -23.02
C ALA A 3 8.76 0.15 -22.72
N LEU A 4 7.88 0.09 -23.73
CA LEU A 4 6.68 -0.76 -23.68
C LEU A 4 6.96 -2.22 -24.07
N ALA A 5 8.16 -2.53 -24.58
CA ALA A 5 8.74 -3.88 -24.72
C ALA A 5 10.24 -3.78 -25.06
N GLU A 6 10.99 -4.88 -24.88
CA GLU A 6 12.45 -5.00 -25.07
C GLU A 6 12.99 -4.59 -26.46
N GLN A 7 12.12 -4.30 -27.44
CA GLN A 7 12.49 -4.11 -28.85
C GLN A 7 12.31 -2.68 -29.39
N HIS A 8 11.62 -1.77 -28.67
CA HIS A 8 11.34 -0.42 -29.18
C HIS A 8 11.55 0.64 -28.09
N SER A 9 12.76 1.19 -28.01
CA SER A 9 13.03 2.44 -27.29
C SER A 9 12.97 3.61 -28.27
N PHE A 10 12.03 4.53 -28.08
CA PHE A 10 11.97 5.80 -28.79
C PHE A 10 12.09 6.97 -27.80
N PRO A 11 12.69 8.11 -28.22
CA PRO A 11 12.70 9.34 -27.42
C PRO A 11 11.27 9.79 -27.06
N LEU A 12 11.05 10.14 -25.78
CA LEU A 12 9.72 10.53 -25.29
C LEU A 12 9.13 11.76 -26.00
N SER A 13 9.99 12.63 -26.55
CA SER A 13 9.59 13.78 -27.35
C SER A 13 8.98 13.40 -28.71
N GLU A 14 9.29 12.21 -29.24
CA GLU A 14 8.77 11.76 -30.54
C GLU A 14 7.30 11.34 -30.48
N VAL A 15 6.79 10.95 -29.29
CA VAL A 15 5.40 10.54 -29.09
C VAL A 15 4.41 11.61 -29.56
N PHE A 16 4.75 12.89 -29.37
CA PHE A 16 3.90 14.01 -29.78
C PHE A 16 3.75 14.14 -31.30
N HIS A 17 4.57 13.44 -32.09
CA HIS A 17 4.61 13.49 -33.54
C HIS A 17 4.11 12.19 -34.20
N PHE A 18 3.70 11.18 -33.43
CA PHE A 18 3.22 9.90 -33.96
C PHE A 18 1.87 10.00 -34.69
N LEU A 19 1.08 11.01 -34.35
CA LEU A 19 -0.22 11.27 -34.97
C LEU A 19 -0.19 12.62 -35.67
N GLN A 20 -0.72 12.67 -36.89
CA GLN A 20 -0.87 13.89 -37.67
C GLN A 20 -2.36 14.20 -37.87
N ALA A 21 -2.73 15.47 -37.89
CA ALA A 21 -4.13 15.89 -38.03
C ALA A 21 -4.81 15.38 -39.32
N GLU A 22 -4.03 15.18 -40.39
CA GLU A 22 -4.52 14.68 -41.68
C GLU A 22 -4.83 13.18 -41.66
N THR A 23 -4.07 12.39 -40.90
CA THR A 23 -4.14 10.92 -40.88
C THR A 23 -4.86 10.37 -39.65
N VAL A 24 -5.22 11.22 -38.68
CA VAL A 24 -5.79 10.79 -37.40
C VAL A 24 -7.17 10.15 -37.53
N GLN A 25 -7.98 10.59 -38.49
CA GLN A 25 -9.35 10.09 -38.66
C GLN A 25 -9.40 8.60 -39.03
N PRO A 26 -8.74 8.11 -40.10
CA PRO A 26 -8.76 6.69 -40.43
C PRO A 26 -8.10 5.83 -39.34
N VAL A 27 -7.08 6.35 -38.64
CA VAL A 27 -6.46 5.66 -37.50
C VAL A 27 -7.43 5.53 -36.33
N LEU A 28 -8.17 6.59 -36.01
CA LEU A 28 -9.16 6.59 -34.94
C LEU A 28 -10.36 5.70 -35.28
N GLU A 29 -10.78 5.66 -36.55
CA GLU A 29 -11.82 4.75 -37.03
C GLU A 29 -11.43 3.29 -36.74
N GLN A 30 -10.20 2.88 -37.08
CA GLN A 30 -9.72 1.53 -36.79
C GLN A 30 -9.56 1.25 -35.29
N ALA A 31 -9.00 2.21 -34.53
CA ALA A 31 -8.82 2.07 -33.08
C ALA A 31 -10.16 2.00 -32.32
N ALA A 32 -11.19 2.71 -32.80
CA ALA A 32 -12.51 2.71 -32.20
C ALA A 32 -13.20 1.34 -32.32
N LEU A 33 -13.00 0.61 -33.43
CA LEU A 33 -13.55 -0.74 -33.62
C LEU A 33 -13.03 -1.73 -32.59
N ALA A 34 -11.77 -1.57 -32.16
CA ALA A 34 -11.17 -2.40 -31.12
C ALA A 34 -11.55 -1.97 -29.69
N SER A 35 -12.18 -0.80 -29.54
CA SER A 35 -12.54 -0.23 -28.25
C SER A 35 -13.98 -0.61 -27.84
N PRO A 36 -14.25 -0.86 -26.55
CA PRO A 36 -15.60 -1.12 -26.02
C PRO A 36 -16.59 0.04 -26.19
N ILE A 37 -16.11 1.23 -26.57
CA ILE A 37 -16.97 2.36 -26.91
C ILE A 37 -17.88 2.03 -28.10
N PHE A 38 -17.36 1.30 -29.09
CA PHE A 38 -18.10 0.94 -30.28
C PHE A 38 -19.24 -0.02 -29.96
N THR A 39 -18.99 -1.08 -29.19
CA THR A 39 -20.04 -2.05 -28.79
C THR A 39 -21.12 -1.40 -27.93
N THR A 40 -20.74 -0.45 -27.07
CA THR A 40 -21.69 0.31 -26.24
C THR A 40 -22.61 1.18 -27.10
N ARG A 41 -22.04 1.89 -28.08
CA ARG A 41 -22.77 2.79 -28.99
C ARG A 41 -23.63 2.02 -29.98
N TRP A 42 -23.10 0.91 -30.50
CA TRP A 42 -23.86 -0.06 -31.30
C TRP A 42 -25.15 -0.51 -30.62
N ARG A 43 -25.07 -0.90 -29.35
CA ARG A 43 -26.25 -1.31 -28.55
C ARG A 43 -27.25 -0.17 -28.37
N TRP A 44 -26.76 1.06 -28.23
CA TRP A 44 -27.61 2.24 -28.08
C TRP A 44 -28.36 2.56 -29.39
N ASP A 45 -27.68 2.57 -30.53
CA ASP A 45 -28.28 2.93 -31.82
C ASP A 45 -29.15 1.82 -32.41
N THR A 46 -28.80 0.54 -32.20
CA THR A 46 -29.68 -0.59 -32.53
C THR A 46 -30.96 -0.58 -31.69
N ALA A 47 -30.89 -0.13 -30.43
CA ALA A 47 -32.07 0.10 -29.61
C ALA A 47 -32.85 1.35 -30.00
N ARG A 48 -32.18 2.40 -30.54
CA ARG A 48 -32.80 3.67 -30.98
C ARG A 48 -33.54 3.51 -32.31
N SER A 49 -32.95 2.74 -33.23
CA SER A 49 -33.52 2.37 -34.53
C SER A 49 -34.65 1.34 -34.45
N LEU A 50 -34.97 0.86 -33.24
CA LEU A 50 -35.97 -0.20 -32.98
C LEU A 50 -35.63 -1.56 -33.64
N ALA A 51 -34.38 -1.75 -34.08
CA ALA A 51 -33.90 -3.04 -34.56
C ALA A 51 -33.88 -4.11 -33.44
N LEU A 52 -33.70 -3.66 -32.19
CA LEU A 52 -33.83 -4.51 -31.01
C LEU A 52 -35.14 -4.26 -30.25
N LEU A 53 -35.90 -5.33 -30.03
CA LEU A 53 -37.14 -5.29 -29.26
C LEU A 53 -36.87 -5.00 -27.77
N ARG A 54 -37.35 -3.84 -27.31
CA ARG A 54 -37.27 -3.42 -25.88
C ARG A 54 -38.30 -4.12 -25.00
N PHE A 55 -39.42 -4.52 -25.60
CA PHE A 55 -40.54 -5.20 -24.94
C PHE A 55 -40.93 -6.46 -25.71
N GLN A 56 -41.24 -7.53 -24.99
CA GLN A 56 -41.76 -8.76 -25.56
C GLN A 56 -42.88 -9.28 -24.67
N GLY A 57 -44.07 -9.50 -25.23
CA GLY A 57 -45.25 -9.92 -24.47
C GLY A 57 -45.67 -8.96 -23.35
N GLY A 58 -45.55 -7.65 -23.57
CA GLY A 58 -45.90 -6.61 -22.59
C GLY A 58 -44.92 -6.44 -21.42
N ARG A 59 -43.82 -7.22 -21.39
CA ARG A 59 -42.76 -7.11 -20.37
C ARG A 59 -41.48 -6.55 -20.99
N LYS A 60 -40.73 -5.77 -20.19
CA LYS A 60 -39.42 -5.22 -20.59
C LYS A 60 -38.40 -6.36 -20.69
N VAL A 61 -37.66 -6.42 -21.79
CA VAL A 61 -36.61 -7.43 -21.98
C VAL A 61 -35.45 -7.13 -21.02
N PRO A 62 -34.95 -8.13 -20.25
CA PRO A 62 -33.80 -7.94 -19.37
C PRO A 62 -32.54 -7.44 -20.11
N PRO A 63 -31.71 -6.58 -19.50
CA PRO A 63 -30.52 -6.01 -20.15
C PRO A 63 -29.51 -7.05 -20.65
N GLN A 64 -29.39 -8.21 -20.00
CA GLN A 64 -28.50 -9.29 -20.43
C GLN A 64 -28.93 -9.90 -21.77
N ILE A 65 -30.24 -10.08 -21.96
CA ILE A 65 -30.79 -10.61 -23.22
C ILE A 65 -30.68 -9.56 -24.32
N GLN A 66 -30.81 -8.27 -23.98
CA GLN A 66 -30.58 -7.19 -24.94
C GLN A 66 -29.11 -7.09 -25.37
N ARG A 67 -28.14 -7.44 -24.51
CA ARG A 67 -26.72 -7.57 -24.89
C ARG A 67 -26.55 -8.67 -25.93
N MET A 68 -26.93 -9.89 -25.57
CA MET A 68 -26.82 -11.06 -26.47
C MET A 68 -27.42 -10.79 -27.84
N ARG A 69 -28.66 -10.29 -27.90
CA ARG A 69 -29.33 -9.98 -29.18
C ARG A 69 -28.65 -8.87 -29.98
N SER A 70 -28.04 -7.90 -29.31
CA SER A 70 -27.29 -6.85 -29.99
C SER A 70 -25.97 -7.35 -30.55
N ASP A 71 -25.32 -8.27 -29.85
CA ASP A 71 -24.06 -8.88 -30.26
C ASP A 71 -24.32 -9.83 -31.44
N ASP A 72 -25.41 -10.60 -31.42
CA ASP A 72 -25.88 -11.41 -32.56
C ASP A 72 -26.15 -10.52 -33.80
N LEU A 73 -26.79 -9.36 -33.59
CA LEU A 73 -27.04 -8.39 -34.67
C LEU A 73 -25.72 -7.79 -35.18
N LEU A 74 -24.75 -7.51 -34.30
CA LEU A 74 -23.43 -7.04 -34.71
C LEU A 74 -22.71 -8.08 -35.57
N ALA A 75 -22.69 -9.35 -35.15
CA ALA A 75 -22.04 -10.43 -35.87
C ALA A 75 -22.65 -10.68 -37.26
N SER A 76 -23.95 -10.42 -37.44
CA SER A 76 -24.63 -10.55 -38.74
C SER A 76 -24.41 -9.36 -39.68
N VAL A 77 -24.31 -8.13 -39.14
CA VAL A 77 -24.15 -6.90 -39.94
C VAL A 77 -22.67 -6.57 -40.20
N PHE A 78 -21.80 -6.86 -39.25
CA PHE A 78 -20.37 -6.56 -39.29
C PHE A 78 -19.53 -7.72 -38.73
N PRO A 79 -19.42 -8.83 -39.49
CA PRO A 79 -18.75 -10.05 -39.03
C PRO A 79 -17.26 -9.85 -38.71
N ASP A 80 -16.59 -8.96 -39.44
CA ASP A 80 -15.14 -8.73 -39.29
C ASP A 80 -14.77 -8.12 -37.92
N VAL A 81 -15.67 -7.35 -37.29
CA VAL A 81 -15.46 -6.79 -35.93
C VAL A 81 -15.80 -7.80 -34.84
N ALA A 82 -16.67 -8.77 -35.14
CA ALA A 82 -17.02 -9.84 -34.22
C ALA A 82 -15.99 -10.99 -34.20
N ALA A 83 -15.10 -11.06 -35.20
CA ALA A 83 -14.02 -12.04 -35.26
C ALA A 83 -12.86 -11.70 -34.31
N CYS A 84 -12.14 -12.72 -33.83
CA CYS A 84 -10.94 -12.49 -33.01
C CYS A 84 -9.90 -11.68 -33.78
N GLN A 85 -9.54 -10.52 -33.23
CA GLN A 85 -8.62 -9.54 -33.83
C GLN A 85 -7.22 -10.11 -34.14
N GLU A 86 -6.82 -11.20 -33.48
CA GLU A 86 -5.55 -11.90 -33.75
C GLU A 86 -5.51 -12.64 -35.09
N ASN A 87 -6.68 -12.90 -35.71
CA ASN A 87 -6.78 -13.69 -36.95
C ASN A 87 -6.90 -12.83 -38.22
N ILE A 88 -7.03 -11.51 -38.10
CA ILE A 88 -7.18 -10.60 -39.24
C ILE A 88 -5.86 -9.85 -39.46
N ALA A 89 -5.26 -10.04 -40.63
CA ALA A 89 -4.06 -9.28 -41.03
C ALA A 89 -4.48 -8.02 -41.81
N GLY A 90 -4.32 -6.84 -41.19
CA GLY A 90 -4.54 -5.52 -41.82
C GLY A 90 -5.79 -4.78 -41.33
N ASP A 91 -6.09 -3.64 -41.97
CA ASP A 91 -7.21 -2.76 -41.60
C ASP A 91 -8.58 -3.41 -41.84
N ILE A 92 -9.50 -3.23 -40.89
CA ILE A 92 -10.86 -3.76 -40.97
C ILE A 92 -11.66 -2.91 -41.97
N ARG A 93 -12.29 -3.57 -42.95
CA ARG A 93 -13.15 -2.91 -43.93
C ARG A 93 -14.52 -2.62 -43.32
N ILE A 94 -14.87 -1.34 -43.19
CA ILE A 94 -16.15 -0.91 -42.63
C ILE A 94 -17.27 -1.14 -43.66
N PRO A 95 -18.32 -1.95 -43.35
CA PRO A 95 -19.43 -2.21 -44.25
C PRO A 95 -20.28 -0.96 -44.50
N ASN A 96 -20.82 -0.84 -45.72
CA ASN A 96 -21.79 0.20 -46.06
C ASN A 96 -23.19 -0.19 -45.55
N HIS A 97 -23.40 -0.08 -44.24
CA HIS A 97 -24.69 -0.37 -43.58
C HIS A 97 -25.16 0.85 -42.77
N PRO A 98 -26.45 1.26 -42.85
CA PRO A 98 -26.94 2.46 -42.16
C PRO A 98 -26.68 2.49 -40.65
N LEU A 99 -26.84 1.35 -39.96
CA LEU A 99 -26.55 1.25 -38.53
C LEU A 99 -25.05 1.41 -38.22
N VAL A 100 -24.17 0.89 -39.07
CA VAL A 100 -22.72 1.00 -38.86
C VAL A 100 -22.27 2.44 -39.09
N ILE A 101 -22.80 3.10 -40.13
CA ILE A 101 -22.50 4.51 -40.42
C ILE A 101 -22.96 5.42 -39.27
N GLU A 102 -24.18 5.22 -38.77
CA GLU A 102 -24.68 6.03 -37.65
C GLU A 102 -23.89 5.76 -36.36
N VAL A 103 -23.52 4.51 -36.08
CA VAL A 103 -22.72 4.18 -34.90
C VAL A 103 -21.31 4.77 -34.99
N MET A 104 -20.66 4.69 -36.16
CA MET A 104 -19.36 5.30 -36.37
C MET A 104 -19.41 6.82 -36.22
N LYS A 105 -20.49 7.46 -36.71
CA LYS A 105 -20.74 8.87 -36.48
C LYS A 105 -20.92 9.18 -34.99
N ASP A 106 -21.80 8.47 -34.27
CA ASP A 106 -22.05 8.67 -32.83
C ASP A 106 -20.75 8.47 -32.01
N VAL A 107 -19.93 7.48 -32.37
CA VAL A 107 -18.63 7.24 -31.72
C VAL A 107 -17.66 8.41 -31.94
N LEU A 108 -17.49 8.86 -33.19
CA LEU A 108 -16.49 9.88 -33.54
C LEU A 108 -16.87 11.31 -33.14
N THR A 109 -18.17 11.62 -33.01
CA THR A 109 -18.65 13.00 -32.74
C THR A 109 -19.36 13.20 -31.41
N GLU A 110 -20.12 12.21 -30.92
CA GLU A 110 -20.90 12.35 -29.68
C GLU A 110 -20.18 11.71 -28.49
N ALA A 111 -19.55 10.55 -28.70
CA ALA A 111 -18.76 9.88 -27.67
C ALA A 111 -17.33 10.44 -27.59
N MET A 112 -16.80 10.89 -28.73
CA MET A 112 -15.48 11.50 -28.87
C MET A 112 -15.63 12.85 -29.58
N ASP A 113 -14.60 13.69 -29.50
CA ASP A 113 -14.55 14.98 -30.18
C ASP A 113 -13.45 14.96 -31.24
N LEU A 114 -13.75 14.40 -32.42
CA LEU A 114 -12.78 14.30 -33.53
C LEU A 114 -12.29 15.69 -33.98
N GLU A 115 -13.19 16.67 -34.10
CA GLU A 115 -12.83 18.00 -34.61
C GLU A 115 -12.00 18.78 -33.59
N GLY A 116 -12.35 18.73 -32.30
CA GLY A 116 -11.51 19.28 -31.23
C GLY A 116 -10.16 18.58 -31.13
N PHE A 117 -10.10 17.26 -31.36
CA PHE A 117 -8.84 16.52 -31.38
C PHE A 117 -7.92 16.94 -32.54
N LYS A 118 -8.47 17.11 -33.75
CA LYS A 118 -7.74 17.65 -34.91
C LYS A 118 -7.20 19.05 -34.64
N ASP A 119 -7.97 19.92 -34.00
CA ASP A 119 -7.53 21.27 -33.62
C ASP A 119 -6.37 21.23 -32.62
N VAL A 120 -6.42 20.35 -31.61
CA VAL A 120 -5.31 20.17 -30.66
C VAL A 120 -4.04 19.69 -31.35
N LEU A 121 -4.13 18.69 -32.25
CA LEU A 121 -2.97 18.20 -33.01
C LEU A 121 -2.37 19.31 -33.90
N THR A 122 -3.23 20.10 -34.55
CA THR A 122 -2.80 21.24 -35.38
C THR A 122 -2.10 22.30 -34.53
N LYS A 123 -2.61 22.59 -33.32
CA LYS A 123 -1.96 23.53 -32.38
C LYS A 123 -0.63 23.00 -31.82
N ILE A 124 -0.47 21.69 -31.70
CA ILE A 124 0.81 21.07 -31.33
C ILE A 124 1.81 21.19 -32.50
N SER A 125 1.40 20.88 -33.73
CA SER A 125 2.27 21.00 -34.92
C SER A 125 2.66 22.45 -35.21
N ASP A 126 1.74 23.39 -34.99
CA ASP A 126 1.98 24.84 -35.15
C ASP A 126 2.84 25.43 -34.01
N GLY A 127 3.19 24.63 -32.99
CA GLY A 127 3.96 25.08 -31.82
C GLY A 127 3.20 26.04 -30.88
N ARG A 128 1.88 26.22 -31.07
CA ARG A 128 1.03 27.01 -30.16
C ARG A 128 0.84 26.32 -28.81
N ILE A 129 0.82 24.99 -28.80
CA ILE A 129 0.83 24.18 -27.58
C ILE A 129 2.27 23.71 -27.33
N ARG A 130 2.84 24.16 -26.22
CA ARG A 130 4.17 23.70 -25.78
C ARG A 130 4.05 22.32 -25.15
N THR A 131 4.76 21.35 -25.70
CA THR A 131 4.86 19.98 -25.16
C THR A 131 6.18 19.80 -24.42
N LEU A 132 6.16 19.08 -23.31
CA LEU A 132 7.34 18.79 -22.49
C LEU A 132 7.31 17.32 -22.09
N ALA A 133 8.32 16.55 -22.48
CA ALA A 133 8.53 15.20 -22.00
C ALA A 133 9.44 15.26 -20.76
N VAL A 134 8.89 14.96 -19.59
CA VAL A 134 9.62 14.95 -18.31
C VAL A 134 9.59 13.54 -17.74
N ASP A 135 10.76 12.92 -17.64
CA ASP A 135 10.93 11.63 -16.97
C ASP A 135 11.15 11.88 -15.48
N THR A 136 10.27 11.31 -14.64
CA THR A 136 10.31 11.51 -13.19
C THR A 136 10.43 10.16 -12.49
N PRO A 137 11.27 10.04 -11.45
CA PRO A 137 11.45 8.78 -10.72
C PRO A 137 10.20 8.36 -9.91
N VAL A 138 9.30 9.31 -9.66
CA VAL A 138 8.05 9.12 -8.94
C VAL A 138 6.93 9.81 -9.73
N PRO A 139 5.72 9.22 -9.84
CA PRO A 139 4.58 9.86 -10.50
C PRO A 139 4.32 11.27 -9.95
N SER A 140 4.04 12.22 -10.85
CA SER A 140 3.67 13.58 -10.44
C SER A 140 2.31 13.60 -9.72
N PRO A 141 2.01 14.62 -8.89
CA PRO A 141 0.69 14.77 -8.27
C PRO A 141 -0.47 14.75 -9.26
N PHE A 142 -0.27 15.24 -10.49
CA PHE A 142 -1.30 15.20 -11.55
C PHE A 142 -1.57 13.78 -12.07
N CYS A 143 -0.57 12.89 -12.02
CA CYS A 143 -0.74 11.49 -12.39
C CYS A 143 -1.50 10.68 -11.32
N HIS A 144 -1.59 11.19 -10.08
CA HIS A 144 -2.18 10.45 -8.96
C HIS A 144 -3.66 10.13 -9.18
N GLU A 145 -4.43 11.04 -9.79
CA GLU A 145 -5.83 10.79 -10.10
C GLU A 145 -6.01 9.75 -11.21
N ILE A 146 -5.12 9.74 -12.20
CA ILE A 146 -5.14 8.78 -13.31
C ILE A 146 -4.77 7.36 -12.80
N LEU A 147 -3.81 7.26 -11.88
CA LEU A 147 -3.37 6.00 -11.29
C LEU A 147 -4.35 5.44 -10.25
N ASN A 148 -5.10 6.30 -9.57
CA ASN A 148 -6.16 5.92 -8.63
C ASN A 148 -7.57 6.04 -9.24
N ALA A 149 -7.68 6.13 -10.57
CA ALA A 149 -8.95 6.33 -11.22
C ALA A 149 -9.91 5.20 -10.84
N ASN A 150 -11.16 5.55 -10.58
CA ASN A 150 -12.15 4.59 -10.17
C ASN A 150 -12.35 3.52 -11.26
N PRO A 151 -12.77 2.29 -10.92
CA PRO A 151 -12.86 1.18 -11.87
C PRO A 151 -13.71 1.47 -13.12
N TYR A 152 -14.70 2.36 -13.01
CA TYR A 152 -15.60 2.78 -14.08
C TYR A 152 -15.04 3.89 -14.98
N ALA A 153 -13.84 4.40 -14.70
CA ALA A 153 -13.14 5.34 -15.59
C ALA A 153 -12.49 4.64 -16.79
N TYR A 154 -12.33 3.31 -16.72
CA TYR A 154 -11.74 2.51 -17.79
C TYR A 154 -12.84 1.90 -18.66
N LEU A 155 -12.66 1.99 -19.98
CA LEU A 155 -13.63 1.49 -20.94
C LEU A 155 -13.54 -0.02 -21.16
N ASP A 156 -12.47 -0.68 -20.69
CA ASP A 156 -12.14 -2.08 -21.00
C ASP A 156 -12.50 -3.08 -19.88
N ASP A 157 -12.83 -4.31 -20.27
CA ASP A 157 -13.37 -5.41 -19.46
C ASP A 157 -12.29 -6.26 -18.75
N ALA A 158 -11.00 -5.92 -18.86
CA ALA A 158 -9.94 -6.69 -18.20
C ALA A 158 -10.16 -6.86 -16.68
N PRO A 159 -9.85 -8.05 -16.13
CA PRO A 159 -10.18 -8.41 -14.75
C PRO A 159 -9.58 -7.45 -13.73
N LEU A 160 -10.40 -7.09 -12.73
CA LEU A 160 -10.09 -6.11 -11.68
C LEU A 160 -8.81 -6.43 -10.89
N GLU A 161 -8.41 -7.70 -10.86
CA GLU A 161 -7.29 -8.24 -10.09
C GLU A 161 -5.93 -7.93 -10.74
N GLU A 162 -5.81 -8.03 -12.07
CA GLU A 162 -4.58 -7.72 -12.80
C GLU A 162 -4.25 -6.22 -12.77
N ARG A 163 -5.29 -5.37 -12.76
CA ARG A 163 -5.12 -3.91 -12.69
C ARG A 163 -4.71 -3.42 -11.30
N ARG A 164 -5.20 -4.06 -10.24
CA ARG A 164 -4.82 -3.75 -8.84
C ARG A 164 -3.34 -4.01 -8.53
N ALA A 165 -2.72 -4.96 -9.24
CA ALA A 165 -1.28 -5.21 -9.14
C ALA A 165 -0.44 -4.15 -9.88
N ARG A 166 -1.00 -3.52 -10.94
CA ARG A 166 -0.36 -2.47 -11.74
C ARG A 166 -0.60 -1.05 -11.24
N ALA A 167 -1.62 -0.83 -10.41
CA ALA A 167 -1.79 0.41 -9.65
C ALA A 167 -0.63 0.53 -8.66
N VAL A 168 0.48 1.07 -9.16
CA VAL A 168 1.70 1.40 -8.42
C VAL A 168 1.31 1.96 -7.06
N GLN A 169 1.76 1.26 -6.02
CA GLN A 169 1.62 1.65 -4.62
C GLN A 169 1.94 3.14 -4.48
N MET A 170 0.90 3.97 -4.37
CA MET A 170 1.03 5.39 -4.10
C MET A 170 1.45 5.56 -2.65
N ARG A 171 2.77 5.61 -2.43
CA ARG A 171 3.37 6.23 -1.24
C ARG A 171 3.04 7.71 -1.31
N ARG A 172 1.91 8.13 -0.71
CA ARG A 172 1.66 9.55 -0.47
C ARG A 172 2.75 10.04 0.49
N ILE A 173 3.62 10.89 -0.08
CA ILE A 173 4.56 11.80 0.59
C ILE A 173 5.47 11.10 1.60
N LEU A 174 6.53 10.49 1.07
CA LEU A 174 7.76 10.37 1.84
C LEU A 174 8.30 11.79 2.10
N PRO A 175 8.75 12.13 3.31
CA PRO A 175 9.35 13.43 3.62
C PRO A 175 10.44 13.79 2.60
N GLU A 176 10.65 15.08 2.36
CA GLU A 176 11.67 15.58 1.43
C GLU A 176 13.08 15.05 1.74
N SER A 177 13.36 14.77 3.02
CA SER A 177 14.57 14.07 3.48
C SER A 177 14.68 12.63 2.95
N VAL A 178 13.57 11.92 2.85
CA VAL A 178 13.53 10.55 2.32
C VAL A 178 13.53 10.56 0.79
N LEU A 179 12.99 11.59 0.13
CA LEU A 179 13.14 11.77 -1.33
C LEU A 179 14.61 12.00 -1.73
N GLN A 180 15.40 12.68 -0.89
CA GLN A 180 16.86 12.74 -1.05
C GLN A 180 17.53 11.37 -0.77
N GLU A 181 16.99 10.56 0.14
CA GLU A 181 17.43 9.18 0.37
C GLU A 181 16.98 8.19 -0.73
N VAL A 182 15.94 8.49 -1.50
CA VAL A 182 15.44 7.62 -2.60
C VAL A 182 16.42 7.59 -3.78
N GLY A 183 17.33 8.57 -3.87
CA GLY A 183 18.50 8.52 -4.75
C GLY A 183 19.67 7.70 -4.20
N LYS A 184 19.69 7.36 -2.90
CA LYS A 184 20.73 6.51 -2.32
C LYS A 184 20.42 5.05 -2.62
N LEU A 185 21.35 4.41 -3.32
CA LEU A 185 21.33 2.97 -3.52
C LEU A 185 21.64 2.29 -2.18
N ASP A 186 21.03 1.14 -1.94
CA ASP A 186 21.31 0.34 -0.75
C ASP A 186 22.73 -0.24 -0.86
N ALA A 187 23.58 0.03 0.13
CA ALA A 187 24.97 -0.46 0.16
C ALA A 187 25.02 -1.99 0.11
N ALA A 188 24.04 -2.68 0.69
CA ALA A 188 23.94 -4.13 0.62
C ALA A 188 23.60 -4.60 -0.81
N ALA A 189 22.74 -3.88 -1.53
CA ALA A 189 22.42 -4.18 -2.92
C ALA A 189 23.61 -3.92 -3.86
N ILE A 190 24.41 -2.88 -3.60
CA ILE A 190 25.66 -2.62 -4.32
C ILE A 190 26.63 -3.79 -4.10
N ALA A 191 26.86 -4.20 -2.85
CA ALA A 191 27.76 -5.30 -2.52
C ALA A 191 27.32 -6.61 -3.18
N GLN A 192 26.02 -6.96 -3.08
CA GLN A 192 25.46 -8.15 -3.69
C GLN A 192 25.68 -8.17 -5.22
N VAL A 193 25.39 -7.08 -5.92
CA VAL A 193 25.57 -7.03 -7.38
C VAL A 193 27.05 -7.05 -7.76
N ARG A 194 27.93 -6.44 -6.97
CA ARG A 194 29.39 -6.51 -7.18
C ARG A 194 29.89 -7.95 -7.07
N ASP A 195 29.40 -8.73 -6.11
CA ASP A 195 29.77 -10.13 -5.96
C ASP A 195 29.20 -11.00 -7.10
N GLU A 196 27.94 -10.76 -7.48
CA GLU A 196 27.23 -11.53 -8.52
C GLU A 196 27.61 -11.14 -9.97
N ALA A 197 28.26 -9.99 -10.19
CA ALA A 197 28.67 -9.53 -11.53
C ALA A 197 29.95 -10.20 -12.03
N TRP A 198 30.76 -10.74 -11.11
CA TRP A 198 31.91 -11.56 -11.46
C TRP A 198 31.43 -12.93 -11.96
N PRO A 199 32.01 -13.44 -13.06
CA PRO A 199 31.67 -14.77 -13.55
C PRO A 199 32.09 -15.83 -12.53
N ASP A 200 31.24 -16.82 -12.31
CA ASP A 200 31.58 -18.03 -11.53
C ASP A 200 32.33 -18.99 -12.44
N ILE A 201 33.67 -18.98 -12.35
CA ILE A 201 34.56 -19.73 -13.24
C ILE A 201 34.69 -21.17 -12.75
N ARG A 202 34.09 -22.11 -13.48
CA ARG A 202 34.07 -23.54 -13.13
C ARG A 202 35.05 -24.36 -13.97
N ASP A 203 35.30 -23.92 -15.20
CA ASP A 203 36.15 -24.61 -16.16
C ASP A 203 37.15 -23.66 -16.85
N ALA A 204 38.14 -24.25 -17.54
CA ALA A 204 39.17 -23.49 -18.25
C ALA A 204 38.61 -22.66 -19.42
N ASP A 205 37.52 -23.10 -20.06
CA ASP A 205 36.87 -22.36 -21.14
C ASP A 205 36.19 -21.08 -20.64
N GLU A 206 35.51 -21.12 -19.49
CA GLU A 206 34.89 -19.94 -18.89
C GLU A 206 35.94 -18.91 -18.45
N LEU A 207 37.11 -19.36 -17.97
CA LEU A 207 38.25 -18.48 -17.67
C LEU A 207 38.77 -17.80 -18.95
N HIS A 208 38.87 -18.55 -20.04
CA HIS A 208 39.30 -18.02 -21.34
C HIS A 208 38.37 -16.93 -21.85
N ASP A 209 37.06 -17.16 -21.80
CA ASP A 209 36.04 -16.18 -22.22
C ASP A 209 36.12 -14.89 -21.38
N MET A 210 36.37 -15.01 -20.07
CA MET A 210 36.60 -13.85 -19.21
C MET A 210 37.85 -13.07 -19.65
N LEU A 211 38.97 -13.74 -19.92
CA LEU A 211 40.21 -13.09 -20.36
C LEU A 211 40.05 -12.40 -21.73
N VAL A 212 39.27 -12.97 -22.64
CA VAL A 212 38.92 -12.35 -23.93
C VAL A 212 38.09 -11.07 -23.74
N SER A 213 37.21 -11.06 -22.73
CA SER A 213 36.38 -9.89 -22.37
C SER A 213 37.20 -8.78 -21.70
N LEU A 214 38.05 -9.13 -20.71
CA LEU A 214 38.82 -8.18 -19.91
C LEU A 214 40.08 -7.64 -20.61
N VAL A 215 40.59 -8.33 -21.64
CA VAL A 215 41.81 -8.03 -22.40
C VAL A 215 43.11 -8.16 -21.60
N ALA A 216 43.17 -7.55 -20.42
CA ALA A 216 44.32 -7.55 -19.51
C ALA A 216 43.83 -7.84 -18.09
N PHE A 217 44.25 -8.96 -17.50
CA PHE A 217 43.92 -9.30 -16.10
C PHE A 217 45.20 -9.34 -15.24
N PRO A 218 45.41 -8.40 -14.29
CA PRO A 218 46.61 -8.39 -13.45
C PRO A 218 46.59 -9.51 -12.43
N GLU A 219 47.73 -10.21 -12.25
CA GLU A 219 47.86 -11.33 -11.30
C GLU A 219 47.62 -10.89 -9.83
N GLY A 220 47.87 -9.61 -9.52
CA GLY A 220 47.64 -8.99 -8.20
C GLY A 220 46.32 -8.21 -8.05
N CYS A 221 45.31 -8.42 -8.91
CA CYS A 221 44.11 -7.57 -8.89
C CYS A 221 43.32 -7.65 -7.57
N HIS A 222 43.36 -6.57 -6.78
CA HIS A 222 42.67 -6.46 -5.48
C HIS A 222 41.21 -5.97 -5.56
N ILE A 223 40.69 -5.68 -6.77
CA ILE A 223 39.32 -5.18 -6.96
C ILE A 223 38.25 -6.29 -6.82
N ARG A 224 38.66 -7.56 -6.86
CA ARG A 224 37.77 -8.71 -6.75
C ARG A 224 37.19 -8.81 -5.33
N SER A 225 35.86 -8.84 -5.24
CA SER A 225 35.10 -8.96 -3.98
C SER A 225 34.70 -10.42 -3.63
N GLY A 226 35.01 -11.38 -4.51
CA GLY A 226 34.52 -12.77 -4.38
C GLY A 226 35.40 -13.74 -3.56
N THR A 227 34.75 -14.77 -3.00
CA THR A 227 35.31 -15.89 -2.21
C THR A 227 36.03 -16.97 -3.03
N ALA A 228 36.19 -16.80 -4.34
CA ALA A 228 36.82 -17.80 -5.19
C ALA A 228 38.33 -17.92 -4.90
N SER A 229 38.76 -19.12 -4.50
CA SER A 229 40.14 -19.45 -4.16
C SER A 229 41.07 -19.19 -5.36
N PRO A 230 42.10 -18.32 -5.24
CA PRO A 230 43.06 -18.04 -6.31
C PRO A 230 43.68 -19.30 -6.96
N ALA A 231 43.81 -20.37 -6.18
CA ALA A 231 44.40 -21.64 -6.61
C ALA A 231 43.61 -22.36 -7.73
N ILE A 232 42.27 -22.24 -7.77
CA ILE A 232 41.45 -22.93 -8.77
C ILE A 232 41.65 -22.26 -10.14
N TRP A 233 41.63 -20.93 -10.19
CA TRP A 233 41.85 -20.17 -11.42
C TRP A 233 43.25 -20.38 -11.97
N GLN A 234 44.24 -20.52 -11.09
CA GLN A 234 45.63 -20.80 -11.49
C GLN A 234 45.76 -22.16 -12.17
N ALA A 235 45.10 -23.21 -11.66
CA ALA A 235 45.08 -24.53 -12.29
C ALA A 235 44.40 -24.52 -13.68
N HIS A 236 43.30 -23.77 -13.84
CA HIS A 236 42.65 -23.59 -15.14
C HIS A 236 43.53 -22.78 -16.11
N PHE A 237 44.20 -21.74 -15.62
CA PHE A 237 45.12 -20.93 -16.42
C PHE A 237 46.33 -21.76 -16.91
N GLU A 238 46.89 -22.63 -16.06
CA GLU A 238 47.95 -23.57 -16.46
C GLU A 238 47.50 -24.55 -17.57
N ALA A 239 46.21 -24.92 -17.60
CA ALA A 239 45.65 -25.71 -18.71
C ALA A 239 45.54 -24.88 -20.01
N LEU A 240 45.21 -23.59 -19.91
CA LEU A 240 45.17 -22.66 -21.05
C LEU A 240 46.58 -22.35 -21.60
N LEU A 241 47.58 -22.24 -20.72
CA LEU A 241 48.99 -22.08 -21.11
C LEU A 241 49.48 -23.31 -21.89
N ARG A 242 49.17 -24.52 -21.42
CA ARG A 242 49.51 -25.77 -22.12
C ARG A 242 48.86 -25.89 -23.50
N SER A 243 47.64 -25.39 -23.65
CA SER A 243 46.92 -25.39 -24.94
C SER A 243 47.23 -24.17 -25.82
N ARG A 244 48.14 -23.26 -25.39
CA ARG A 244 48.52 -22.01 -26.08
C ARG A 244 47.36 -21.05 -26.36
N ARG A 245 46.29 -21.15 -25.57
CA ARG A 245 45.11 -20.26 -25.65
C ARG A 245 45.26 -19.01 -24.79
N ALA A 246 46.14 -19.03 -23.80
CA ALA A 246 46.49 -17.86 -22.99
C ALA A 246 48.01 -17.72 -22.86
N ALA A 247 48.47 -16.52 -22.50
CA ALA A 247 49.87 -16.19 -22.25
C ALA A 247 50.00 -15.25 -21.05
N VAL A 248 51.18 -15.24 -20.42
CA VAL A 248 51.54 -14.24 -19.40
C VAL A 248 52.21 -13.07 -20.11
N GLY A 249 51.61 -11.88 -20.03
CA GLY A 249 52.20 -10.63 -20.47
C GLY A 249 53.03 -10.02 -19.36
N HIS A 250 54.32 -9.78 -19.62
CA HIS A 250 55.21 -9.08 -18.72
C HIS A 250 55.38 -7.63 -19.16
N VAL A 251 55.02 -6.70 -18.28
CA VAL A 251 55.24 -5.26 -18.49
C VAL A 251 56.44 -4.84 -17.63
N MET A 252 57.49 -4.32 -18.27
CA MET A 252 58.64 -3.75 -17.56
C MET A 252 58.18 -2.50 -16.82
N ALA A 253 58.34 -2.49 -15.49
CA ALA A 253 58.04 -1.34 -14.65
C ALA A 253 59.00 -0.19 -14.99
N GLY A 254 58.54 0.74 -15.83
CA GLY A 254 59.29 1.93 -16.16
C GLY A 254 58.82 2.59 -17.44
N ILE A 255 57.72 3.35 -17.37
CA ILE A 255 57.45 4.53 -18.23
C ILE A 255 56.50 5.55 -17.55
N THR A 256 55.79 5.21 -16.47
CA THR A 256 54.94 6.19 -15.74
C THR A 256 55.50 6.53 -14.35
N PRO A 257 55.86 7.81 -14.08
CA PRO A 257 56.22 8.25 -12.75
C PRO A 257 54.94 8.45 -11.92
N CYS A 258 54.65 7.52 -11.01
CA CYS A 258 53.75 7.80 -9.89
C CYS A 258 54.50 8.71 -8.90
N PRO A 259 54.01 9.93 -8.58
CA PRO A 259 54.51 10.66 -7.44
C PRO A 259 53.94 10.01 -6.17
N SER A 260 54.81 9.81 -5.18
CA SER A 260 54.59 9.20 -3.86
C SER A 260 54.23 7.70 -3.84
N ASP A 261 55.25 6.85 -3.72
CA ASP A 261 55.48 6.23 -2.42
C ASP A 261 56.92 5.74 -2.28
N SER A 262 57.61 6.35 -1.33
CA SER A 262 58.93 5.95 -0.84
C SER A 262 58.75 4.92 0.27
N LEU A 263 58.87 3.63 -0.04
CA LEU A 263 59.37 2.57 0.86
C LEU A 263 59.31 1.20 0.17
N GLY A 264 60.47 0.73 -0.32
CA GLY A 264 60.87 -0.68 -0.29
C GLY A 264 60.18 -1.69 -1.23
N ASN A 265 60.94 -2.15 -2.23
CA ASN A 265 60.84 -3.42 -2.96
C ASN A 265 59.62 -3.69 -3.87
N SER A 266 59.75 -3.31 -5.15
CA SER A 266 59.17 -4.04 -6.28
C SER A 266 60.04 -3.88 -7.55
N GLN A 267 61.16 -4.59 -7.66
CA GLN A 267 61.84 -4.83 -8.95
C GLN A 267 61.16 -5.98 -9.72
N GLY A 268 59.83 -6.05 -9.70
CA GLY A 268 59.05 -7.09 -10.37
C GLY A 268 58.32 -6.51 -11.57
N ALA A 269 58.48 -7.10 -12.75
CA ALA A 269 57.61 -6.82 -13.90
C ALA A 269 56.16 -7.14 -13.53
N ASP A 270 55.22 -6.24 -13.85
CA ASP A 270 53.79 -6.50 -13.64
C ASP A 270 53.35 -7.61 -14.60
N ARG A 271 52.71 -8.63 -14.03
CA ARG A 271 52.26 -9.82 -14.76
C ARG A 271 50.77 -9.75 -15.03
N TYR A 272 50.41 -9.97 -16.29
CA TYR A 272 49.03 -10.00 -16.74
C TYR A 272 48.70 -11.33 -17.41
N TRP A 273 47.51 -11.84 -17.15
CA TRP A 273 46.94 -12.96 -17.89
C TRP A 273 46.21 -12.40 -19.12
N VAL A 274 46.54 -12.94 -20.29
CA VAL A 274 46.06 -12.44 -21.58
C VAL A 274 45.62 -13.63 -22.44
N ALA A 275 44.45 -13.53 -23.07
CA ALA A 275 43.99 -14.50 -24.06
C ALA A 275 44.71 -14.30 -25.40
N ALA A 276 45.02 -15.38 -26.12
CA ALA A 276 45.74 -15.32 -27.40
C ALA A 276 45.01 -14.46 -28.46
N GLU A 277 43.67 -14.43 -28.44
CA GLU A 277 42.82 -13.64 -29.33
C GLU A 277 42.88 -12.13 -29.06
N ARG A 278 43.43 -11.70 -27.92
CA ARG A 278 43.59 -10.30 -27.50
C ARG A 278 45.04 -9.89 -27.34
N ALA A 279 45.99 -10.71 -27.78
CA ALA A 279 47.42 -10.46 -27.61
C ALA A 279 47.89 -9.19 -28.34
N LYS A 280 47.35 -8.86 -29.53
CA LYS A 280 47.70 -7.63 -30.25
C LYS A 280 47.02 -6.42 -29.61
N THR A 281 45.79 -6.57 -29.14
CA THR A 281 45.11 -5.54 -28.33
C THR A 281 45.89 -5.22 -27.05
N PHE A 282 46.41 -6.23 -26.34
CA PHE A 282 47.24 -6.04 -25.15
C PHE A 282 48.57 -5.34 -25.45
N ALA A 283 49.25 -5.73 -26.54
CA ALA A 283 50.49 -5.06 -26.98
C ALA A 283 50.27 -3.60 -27.38
N ALA A 284 49.07 -3.24 -27.85
CA ALA A 284 48.70 -1.85 -28.13
C ALA A 284 48.46 -1.03 -26.84
N LEU A 285 48.00 -1.67 -25.75
CA LEU A 285 47.83 -1.06 -24.44
C LEU A 285 49.16 -0.80 -23.73
N PHE A 286 50.09 -1.76 -23.81
CA PHE A 286 51.40 -1.69 -23.15
C PHE A 286 52.55 -1.80 -24.16
N PRO A 287 53.03 -0.66 -24.70
CA PRO A 287 54.14 -0.64 -25.64
C PRO A 287 55.42 -1.12 -24.95
N GLY A 288 55.91 -2.31 -25.31
CA GLY A 288 57.10 -2.92 -24.72
C GLY A 288 56.82 -4.17 -23.85
N ALA A 289 55.58 -4.62 -23.77
CA ALA A 289 55.27 -5.90 -23.15
C ALA A 289 55.78 -7.08 -23.99
N TYR A 290 56.28 -8.12 -23.32
CA TYR A 290 56.61 -9.40 -23.94
C TYR A 290 55.79 -10.54 -23.33
N PHE A 291 55.57 -11.60 -24.10
CA PHE A 291 54.75 -12.74 -23.68
C PHE A 291 55.58 -13.99 -23.42
N GLU A 292 55.27 -14.69 -22.33
CA GLU A 292 55.85 -15.99 -22.01
C GLU A 292 54.75 -16.98 -21.61
N PRO A 293 54.50 -18.05 -22.39
CA PRO A 293 55.00 -18.36 -23.74
C PRO A 293 54.38 -17.44 -24.81
N ALA A 294 54.99 -17.39 -26.01
CA ALA A 294 54.45 -16.60 -27.13
C ALA A 294 53.04 -17.10 -27.55
N PRO A 295 52.02 -16.22 -27.57
CA PRO A 295 50.65 -16.61 -27.90
C PRO A 295 50.50 -16.98 -29.38
N ALA A 296 49.47 -17.75 -29.70
CA ALA A 296 49.12 -18.04 -31.08
C ALA A 296 48.65 -16.77 -31.82
N ASP A 297 49.13 -16.54 -33.04
CA ASP A 297 48.77 -15.37 -33.85
C ASP A 297 47.38 -15.51 -34.48
N ILE A 298 46.34 -15.21 -33.69
CA ILE A 298 44.92 -15.40 -34.07
C ILE A 298 44.23 -14.06 -34.41
N GLU A 299 44.62 -12.98 -33.75
CA GLU A 299 43.98 -11.66 -33.88
C GLU A 299 44.32 -11.00 -35.22
N ARG A 300 43.31 -10.65 -36.04
CA ARG A 300 43.53 -10.20 -37.43
C ARG A 300 43.93 -8.73 -37.58
N SER A 301 43.55 -7.87 -36.63
CA SER A 301 43.76 -6.42 -36.69
C SER A 301 44.48 -5.92 -35.44
N VAL A 302 45.44 -5.01 -35.59
CA VAL A 302 46.04 -4.28 -34.46
C VAL A 302 45.21 -3.02 -34.23
N PRO A 303 44.39 -2.94 -33.16
CA PRO A 303 43.63 -1.72 -32.86
C PRO A 303 44.58 -0.58 -32.46
N CYS A 304 44.11 0.66 -32.61
CA CYS A 304 44.83 1.79 -32.03
C CYS A 304 44.76 1.73 -30.50
N HIS A 305 45.70 2.41 -29.81
CA HIS A 305 45.78 2.41 -28.36
C HIS A 305 44.45 2.85 -27.69
N ALA A 306 43.80 3.89 -28.23
CA ALA A 306 42.52 4.39 -27.71
C ALA A 306 41.39 3.36 -27.85
N ASP A 307 41.31 2.63 -28.97
CA ASP A 307 40.27 1.62 -29.18
C ASP A 307 40.52 0.37 -28.32
N ALA A 308 41.79 0.02 -28.11
CA ALA A 308 42.20 -1.06 -27.23
C ALA A 308 41.79 -0.74 -25.78
N LEU A 309 42.00 0.51 -25.34
CA LEU A 309 41.61 0.99 -24.01
C LEU A 309 40.10 0.99 -23.83
N LEU A 310 39.35 1.46 -24.83
CA LEU A 310 37.88 1.40 -24.81
C LEU A 310 37.36 -0.03 -24.70
N THR A 311 37.96 -0.96 -25.43
CA THR A 311 37.56 -2.39 -25.41
C THR A 311 37.83 -3.01 -24.04
N ALA A 312 39.02 -2.77 -23.47
CA ALA A 312 39.38 -3.27 -22.15
C ALA A 312 38.44 -2.69 -21.07
N LEU A 313 38.27 -1.37 -21.02
CA LEU A 313 37.40 -0.72 -20.04
C LEU A 313 35.94 -1.16 -20.20
N ALA A 314 35.43 -1.32 -21.41
CA ALA A 314 34.08 -1.85 -21.63
C ALA A 314 33.91 -3.28 -21.10
N GLY A 315 34.94 -4.12 -21.20
CA GLY A 315 34.97 -5.46 -20.61
C GLY A 315 34.96 -5.42 -19.09
N TRP A 316 35.84 -4.61 -18.50
CA TRP A 316 35.94 -4.43 -17.04
C TRP A 316 34.64 -3.89 -16.44
N MET A 317 34.04 -2.85 -17.03
CA MET A 317 32.81 -2.22 -16.51
C MET A 317 31.62 -3.18 -16.42
N ARG A 318 31.61 -4.31 -17.16
CA ARG A 318 30.56 -5.35 -17.07
C ARG A 318 30.63 -6.20 -15.81
N HIS A 319 31.78 -6.23 -15.17
CA HIS A 319 32.06 -7.04 -13.99
C HIS A 319 32.30 -6.18 -12.75
N LEU A 320 32.34 -4.85 -12.93
CA LEU A 320 32.55 -3.88 -11.88
C LEU A 320 31.24 -3.15 -11.56
N GLY A 321 30.92 -3.05 -10.26
CA GLY A 321 29.90 -2.12 -9.79
C GLY A 321 30.40 -0.66 -9.85
N PRO A 322 29.77 0.26 -9.09
CA PRO A 322 30.23 1.64 -8.98
C PRO A 322 31.72 1.70 -8.62
N ILE A 323 32.52 2.35 -9.48
CA ILE A 323 33.98 2.47 -9.33
C ILE A 323 34.46 3.86 -9.77
N THR A 324 35.53 4.35 -9.15
CA THR A 324 36.19 5.60 -9.57
C THR A 324 37.27 5.35 -10.63
N ALA A 325 37.53 6.34 -11.49
CA ALA A 325 38.59 6.23 -12.50
C ALA A 325 39.98 5.99 -11.87
N HIS A 326 40.24 6.58 -10.71
CA HIS A 326 41.47 6.36 -9.94
C HIS A 326 41.63 4.89 -9.51
N GLN A 327 40.57 4.26 -8.98
CA GLN A 327 40.61 2.85 -8.58
C GLN A 327 40.85 1.93 -9.78
N LEU A 328 40.23 2.22 -10.92
CA LEU A 328 40.40 1.44 -12.14
C LEU A 328 41.82 1.59 -12.72
N GLY A 329 42.40 2.81 -12.67
CA GLY A 329 43.78 3.06 -13.08
C GLY A 329 44.81 2.40 -12.19
N ALA A 330 44.59 2.42 -10.87
CA ALA A 330 45.46 1.72 -9.93
C ALA A 330 45.47 0.20 -10.18
N ALA A 331 44.33 -0.41 -10.54
CA ALA A 331 44.28 -1.85 -10.78
C ALA A 331 44.80 -2.30 -12.14
N LEU A 332 44.64 -1.47 -13.18
CA LEU A 332 45.16 -1.78 -14.51
C LEU A 332 46.59 -1.25 -14.74
N HIS A 333 47.15 -0.55 -13.75
CA HIS A 333 48.43 0.19 -13.84
C HIS A 333 48.49 1.12 -15.07
N LEU A 334 47.39 1.83 -15.32
CA LEU A 334 47.24 2.80 -16.41
C LEU A 334 47.00 4.22 -15.86
N PRO A 335 47.43 5.27 -16.56
CA PRO A 335 47.26 6.65 -16.10
C PRO A 335 45.79 7.05 -16.04
N THR A 336 45.38 7.67 -14.93
CA THR A 336 43.98 8.04 -14.67
C THR A 336 43.40 8.96 -15.75
N SER A 337 44.23 9.84 -16.35
CA SER A 337 43.80 10.75 -17.42
C SER A 337 43.32 10.04 -18.68
N GLU A 338 43.97 8.94 -19.08
CA GLU A 338 43.58 8.16 -20.25
C GLU A 338 42.29 7.38 -19.99
N ILE A 339 42.13 6.88 -18.75
CA ILE A 339 40.91 6.20 -18.32
C ILE A 339 39.72 7.15 -18.28
N ASP A 340 39.89 8.36 -17.75
CA ASP A 340 38.82 9.37 -17.74
C ASP A 340 38.36 9.74 -19.16
N GLU A 341 39.30 9.93 -20.10
CA GLU A 341 38.96 10.20 -21.50
C GLU A 341 38.19 9.02 -22.15
N ALA A 342 38.65 7.79 -21.91
CA ALA A 342 38.01 6.61 -22.46
C ALA A 342 36.63 6.35 -21.82
N LEU A 343 36.45 6.60 -20.52
CA LEU A 343 35.13 6.51 -19.86
C LEU A 343 34.16 7.57 -20.40
N LEU A 344 34.61 8.80 -20.64
CA LEU A 344 33.79 9.83 -21.29
C LEU A 344 33.33 9.42 -22.69
N ARG A 345 34.20 8.77 -23.48
CA ARG A 345 33.83 8.20 -24.78
C ARG A 345 32.83 7.04 -24.62
N LEU A 346 33.00 6.16 -23.63
CA LEU A 346 32.04 5.09 -23.34
C LEU A 346 30.67 5.62 -22.88
N GLU A 347 30.63 6.73 -22.15
CA GLU A 347 29.39 7.43 -21.77
C GLU A 347 28.64 7.94 -23.01
N SER A 348 29.35 8.47 -24.01
CA SER A 348 28.74 8.96 -25.26
C SER A 348 28.01 7.86 -26.05
N THR A 349 28.40 6.60 -25.88
CA THR A 349 27.71 5.43 -26.48
C THR A 349 26.53 4.93 -25.64
N GLY A 350 26.33 5.48 -24.43
CA GLY A 350 25.23 5.14 -23.52
C GLY A 350 25.42 3.84 -22.73
N SER A 351 26.60 3.21 -22.80
CA SER A 351 26.89 1.93 -22.15
C SER A 351 27.12 2.07 -20.64
N ILE A 352 27.72 3.19 -20.21
CA ILE A 352 28.02 3.49 -18.82
C ILE A 352 27.42 4.83 -18.40
N LEU A 353 27.22 5.01 -17.10
CA LEU A 353 26.68 6.23 -16.50
C LEU A 353 27.62 6.73 -15.41
N ARG A 354 27.78 8.06 -15.35
CA ARG A 354 28.48 8.76 -14.26
C ARG A 354 27.53 9.22 -13.17
N GLY A 355 27.96 9.15 -11.92
CA GLY A 355 27.14 9.58 -10.79
C GLY A 355 27.84 9.43 -9.45
N LYS A 356 27.07 9.60 -8.37
CA LYS A 356 27.49 9.33 -6.99
C LYS A 356 26.57 8.26 -6.45
N PHE A 357 27.03 7.01 -6.46
CA PHE A 357 26.18 5.84 -6.23
C PHE A 357 26.37 5.26 -4.83
N THR A 358 27.61 5.20 -4.35
CA THR A 358 27.97 4.63 -3.04
C THR A 358 27.79 5.62 -1.90
N ASP A 359 28.24 6.86 -2.06
CA ASP A 359 28.04 7.94 -1.09
C ASP A 359 27.72 9.26 -1.79
N ALA A 360 26.49 9.76 -1.57
CA ALA A 360 26.04 11.03 -2.12
C ALA A 360 26.81 12.24 -1.57
N ALA A 361 27.43 12.12 -0.39
CA ALA A 361 28.23 13.18 0.24
C ALA A 361 29.67 13.27 -0.31
N SER A 362 30.16 12.21 -0.97
CA SER A 362 31.48 12.21 -1.60
C SER A 362 31.54 13.19 -2.78
N SER A 363 32.70 13.83 -2.99
CA SER A 363 32.96 14.65 -4.18
C SER A 363 33.47 13.84 -5.37
N GLN A 364 33.77 12.55 -5.18
CA GLN A 364 34.31 11.70 -6.24
C GLN A 364 33.19 11.22 -7.18
N ILE A 365 33.49 11.22 -8.48
CA ILE A 365 32.59 10.73 -9.52
C ILE A 365 32.84 9.24 -9.70
N GLU A 366 31.77 8.45 -9.62
CA GLU A 366 31.77 7.01 -9.88
C GLU A 366 31.15 6.72 -11.25
N TRP A 367 31.63 5.65 -11.85
CA TRP A 367 31.16 5.12 -13.12
C TRP A 367 30.55 3.74 -12.90
N CYS A 368 29.45 3.44 -13.58
CA CYS A 368 28.82 2.12 -13.52
C CYS A 368 28.19 1.76 -14.87
N GLU A 369 28.22 0.47 -15.26
CA GLU A 369 27.47 -0.01 -16.41
C GLU A 369 25.97 0.14 -16.17
N ARG A 370 25.22 0.56 -17.21
CA ARG A 370 23.77 0.78 -17.15
C ARG A 370 22.99 -0.45 -16.67
N ARG A 371 23.38 -1.66 -17.09
CA ARG A 371 22.70 -2.91 -16.71
C ARG A 371 22.85 -3.25 -15.24
N LEU A 372 24.08 -3.16 -14.71
CA LEU A 372 24.36 -3.37 -13.29
C LEU A 372 23.67 -2.31 -12.43
N LEU A 373 23.72 -1.04 -12.84
CA LEU A 373 23.04 0.04 -12.13
C LEU A 373 21.52 -0.19 -12.06
N ALA A 374 20.90 -0.59 -13.17
CA ALA A 374 19.47 -0.94 -13.21
C ALA A 374 19.13 -2.14 -12.31
N ARG A 375 20.04 -3.12 -12.19
CA ARG A 375 19.88 -4.27 -11.27
C ARG A 375 20.00 -3.82 -9.81
N ILE A 376 20.99 -3.01 -9.45
CA ILE A 376 21.16 -2.46 -8.09
C ILE A 376 19.92 -1.64 -7.72
N HIS A 377 19.41 -0.82 -8.64
CA HIS A 377 18.20 -0.03 -8.43
C HIS A 377 16.98 -0.92 -8.22
N ARG A 378 16.80 -1.97 -9.05
CA ARG A 378 15.71 -2.95 -8.86
C ARG A 378 15.79 -3.69 -7.52
N LEU A 379 16.98 -4.09 -7.08
CA LEU A 379 17.17 -4.74 -5.78
C LEU A 379 16.91 -3.79 -4.62
N THR A 380 17.43 -2.55 -4.69
CA THR A 380 17.17 -1.49 -3.71
C THR A 380 15.67 -1.21 -3.58
N LEU A 381 14.98 -1.05 -4.72
CA LEU A 381 13.52 -0.92 -4.76
C LEU A 381 12.81 -2.16 -4.23
N GLY A 382 13.32 -3.36 -4.52
CA GLY A 382 12.80 -4.62 -4.01
C GLY A 382 12.88 -4.73 -2.48
N THR A 383 14.01 -4.34 -1.89
CA THR A 383 14.21 -4.28 -0.43
C THR A 383 13.27 -3.25 0.20
N LEU A 384 13.19 -2.05 -0.38
CA LEU A 384 12.26 -1.01 0.05
C LEU A 384 10.79 -1.45 -0.11
N ARG A 385 10.46 -2.24 -1.13
CA ARG A 385 9.13 -2.84 -1.33
C ARG A 385 8.84 -3.89 -0.28
N LYS A 386 9.78 -4.80 0.04
CA LYS A 386 9.63 -5.82 1.09
C LYS A 386 9.40 -5.21 2.48
N GLN A 387 10.05 -4.08 2.77
CA GLN A 387 9.85 -3.31 4.02
C GLN A 387 8.47 -2.64 4.10
N VAL A 388 7.85 -2.33 2.95
CA VAL A 388 6.56 -1.63 2.83
C VAL A 388 5.43 -2.56 2.40
N GLU A 389 5.72 -3.84 2.19
CA GLU A 389 4.75 -4.83 1.74
C GLU A 389 3.65 -5.02 2.80
N PRO A 390 2.37 -4.94 2.38
CA PRO A 390 1.25 -5.12 3.29
C PRO A 390 1.28 -6.51 3.94
N VAL A 391 0.74 -6.57 5.14
CA VAL A 391 0.62 -7.78 5.93
C VAL A 391 -0.64 -8.54 5.50
N THR A 392 -0.61 -9.87 5.53
CA THR A 392 -1.78 -10.67 5.13
C THR A 392 -2.91 -10.53 6.18
N ALA A 393 -4.16 -10.79 5.80
CA ALA A 393 -5.28 -10.76 6.73
C ALA A 393 -5.07 -11.67 7.96
N ALA A 394 -4.45 -12.84 7.78
CA ALA A 394 -4.13 -13.77 8.87
C ALA A 394 -3.09 -13.19 9.85
N GLN A 395 -2.04 -12.56 9.32
CA GLN A 395 -1.03 -11.89 10.14
C GLN A 395 -1.60 -10.66 10.87
N PHE A 396 -2.48 -9.90 10.20
CA PHE A 396 -3.21 -8.80 10.82
C PHE A 396 -4.08 -9.29 11.99
N MET A 397 -4.85 -10.36 11.82
CA MET A 397 -5.65 -10.94 12.91
C MET A 397 -4.79 -11.39 14.10
N ARG A 398 -3.66 -12.06 13.85
CA ARG A 398 -2.73 -12.45 14.92
C ARG A 398 -2.20 -11.24 15.68
N TRP A 399 -1.85 -10.17 14.96
CA TRP A 399 -1.40 -8.93 15.58
C TRP A 399 -2.55 -8.25 16.35
N LEU A 400 -3.75 -8.20 15.79
CA LEU A 400 -4.92 -7.57 16.40
C LEU A 400 -5.29 -8.24 17.73
N LEU A 401 -5.19 -9.57 17.83
CA LEU A 401 -5.43 -10.29 19.09
C LEU A 401 -4.42 -9.92 20.19
N ARG A 402 -3.18 -9.57 19.81
CA ARG A 402 -2.17 -9.05 20.75
C ARG A 402 -2.45 -7.60 21.10
N TRP A 403 -2.76 -6.77 20.10
CA TRP A 403 -3.11 -5.35 20.26
C TRP A 403 -4.30 -5.16 21.20
N GLN A 404 -5.28 -6.07 21.12
CA GLN A 404 -6.48 -6.05 21.96
C GLN A 404 -6.28 -6.71 23.33
N HIS A 405 -5.11 -7.30 23.63
CA HIS A 405 -4.87 -8.02 24.89
C HIS A 405 -5.66 -9.35 25.05
N VAL A 406 -6.10 -10.01 23.97
CA VAL A 406 -6.69 -11.38 24.06
C VAL A 406 -5.61 -12.47 24.04
N ALA A 407 -4.50 -12.21 23.38
CA ALA A 407 -3.45 -13.20 23.21
C ALA A 407 -2.83 -13.60 24.57
N PRO A 408 -2.39 -14.85 24.74
CA PRO A 408 -1.73 -15.28 25.97
C PRO A 408 -0.49 -14.40 26.26
N GLY A 409 -0.37 -13.92 27.49
CA GLY A 409 0.75 -13.08 27.93
C GLY A 409 0.65 -11.60 27.60
N THR A 410 -0.46 -11.13 26.98
CA THR A 410 -0.70 -9.71 26.76
C THR A 410 -1.74 -9.11 27.72
N GLY A 411 -2.32 -9.89 28.62
CA GLY A 411 -3.31 -9.43 29.59
C GLY A 411 -2.78 -8.32 30.49
N VAL A 412 -3.60 -7.29 30.72
CA VAL A 412 -3.27 -6.17 31.59
C VAL A 412 -3.64 -6.46 33.05
N LEU A 413 -3.01 -5.74 33.98
CA LEU A 413 -3.20 -5.93 35.43
C LEU A 413 -3.62 -4.62 36.12
N GLY A 414 -4.49 -4.76 37.13
CA GLY A 414 -4.88 -3.68 38.03
C GLY A 414 -5.83 -2.62 37.46
N GLU A 415 -6.04 -1.56 38.24
CA GLU A 415 -6.98 -0.48 37.96
C GLU A 415 -6.61 0.31 36.69
N ARG A 416 -5.32 0.63 36.52
CA ARG A 416 -4.83 1.35 35.32
C ARG A 416 -5.03 0.54 34.05
N GLY A 417 -4.73 -0.77 34.08
CA GLY A 417 -4.98 -1.67 32.96
C GLY A 417 -6.46 -1.76 32.62
N THR A 418 -7.33 -1.81 33.64
CA THR A 418 -8.78 -1.84 33.43
C THR A 418 -9.26 -0.59 32.71
N LEU A 419 -8.80 0.60 33.13
CA LEU A 419 -9.12 1.86 32.46
C LEU A 419 -8.60 1.92 31.03
N GLU A 420 -7.40 1.38 30.76
CA GLU A 420 -6.83 1.31 29.42
C GLU A 420 -7.67 0.45 28.47
N ILE A 421 -8.13 -0.73 28.93
CA ILE A 421 -9.02 -1.60 28.15
C ILE A 421 -10.37 -0.94 27.92
N LEU A 422 -10.94 -0.28 28.93
CA LEU A 422 -12.19 0.46 28.77
C LEU A 422 -12.04 1.61 27.78
N ARG A 423 -10.91 2.33 27.80
CA ARG A 423 -10.57 3.38 26.83
C ARG A 423 -10.38 2.82 25.42
N GLN A 424 -9.78 1.64 25.28
CA GLN A 424 -9.60 0.98 23.97
C GLN A 424 -10.95 0.51 23.38
N MET A 425 -11.82 -0.04 24.23
CA MET A 425 -13.11 -0.61 23.85
C MET A 425 -14.26 0.41 23.82
N GLN A 426 -14.01 1.67 24.21
CA GLN A 426 -15.05 2.67 24.36
C GLN A 426 -15.79 2.91 23.05
N GLY A 427 -17.13 2.91 23.08
CA GLY A 427 -17.97 3.14 21.89
C GLY A 427 -18.34 1.88 21.11
N PHE A 428 -17.76 0.72 21.42
CA PHE A 428 -18.29 -0.56 20.92
C PHE A 428 -19.42 -1.04 21.82
N GLU A 429 -20.56 -1.42 21.24
CA GLU A 429 -21.71 -1.89 22.02
C GLU A 429 -21.75 -3.41 22.11
N VAL A 430 -21.73 -3.92 23.34
CA VAL A 430 -21.76 -5.35 23.66
C VAL A 430 -22.96 -5.63 24.58
N PRO A 431 -23.59 -6.82 24.50
CA PRO A 431 -24.61 -7.24 25.47
C PRO A 431 -24.14 -7.08 26.91
N ALA A 432 -25.01 -6.53 27.76
CA ALA A 432 -24.65 -6.16 29.12
C ALA A 432 -24.14 -7.33 29.98
N ASN A 433 -24.67 -8.53 29.76
CA ASN A 433 -24.22 -9.75 30.44
C ASN A 433 -22.85 -10.29 29.97
N ALA A 434 -22.35 -9.87 28.80
CA ALA A 434 -21.11 -10.38 28.23
C ALA A 434 -19.87 -9.55 28.60
N TRP A 435 -20.04 -8.29 29.03
CA TRP A 435 -18.93 -7.38 29.33
C TRP A 435 -17.94 -7.95 30.37
N GLU A 436 -18.40 -8.32 31.56
CA GLU A 436 -17.49 -8.77 32.62
C GLU A 436 -16.92 -10.16 32.35
N GLY A 437 -17.79 -11.11 32.00
CA GLY A 437 -17.42 -12.52 31.89
C GLY A 437 -16.71 -12.90 30.59
N GLN A 438 -16.96 -12.20 29.48
CA GLN A 438 -16.45 -12.58 28.17
C GLN A 438 -15.46 -11.57 27.58
N ILE A 439 -15.63 -10.27 27.83
CA ILE A 439 -14.75 -9.22 27.29
C ILE A 439 -13.65 -8.87 28.29
N LEU A 440 -14.00 -8.37 29.48
CA LEU A 440 -13.05 -7.86 30.46
C LEU A 440 -12.20 -8.98 31.08
N ALA A 441 -12.82 -10.09 31.50
CA ALA A 441 -12.10 -11.23 32.10
C ALA A 441 -11.09 -11.91 31.16
N ARG A 442 -11.18 -11.66 29.83
CA ARG A 442 -10.19 -12.19 28.87
C ARG A 442 -9.02 -11.25 28.61
N ARG A 443 -9.22 -9.95 28.83
CA ARG A 443 -8.21 -8.90 28.61
C ARG A 443 -7.44 -8.54 29.88
N ILE A 444 -8.09 -8.71 31.04
CA ILE A 444 -7.58 -8.33 32.35
C ILE A 444 -7.31 -9.60 33.15
N SER A 445 -6.06 -9.77 33.58
CA SER A 445 -5.69 -10.85 34.49
C SER A 445 -6.22 -10.55 35.89
N ASP A 446 -6.80 -11.56 36.55
CA ASP A 446 -7.43 -11.44 37.88
C ASP A 446 -8.49 -10.33 37.97
N TYR A 447 -9.40 -10.28 37.00
CA TYR A 447 -10.46 -9.26 36.95
C TYR A 447 -11.38 -9.29 38.17
N GLU A 448 -11.45 -8.16 38.89
CA GLU A 448 -12.41 -7.93 39.97
C GLU A 448 -13.44 -6.84 39.60
N GLY A 449 -14.73 -7.17 39.66
CA GLY A 449 -15.81 -6.22 39.35
C GLY A 449 -15.86 -4.96 40.24
N LYS A 450 -15.20 -4.99 41.42
CA LYS A 450 -15.08 -3.83 42.31
C LYS A 450 -14.25 -2.70 41.70
N ILE A 451 -13.24 -3.03 40.90
CA ILE A 451 -12.38 -2.03 40.23
C ILE A 451 -13.22 -1.25 39.22
N LEU A 452 -14.05 -1.93 38.44
CA LEU A 452 -14.98 -1.28 37.52
C LEU A 452 -15.96 -0.36 38.26
N ASP A 453 -16.52 -0.80 39.38
CA ASP A 453 -17.42 0.02 40.18
C ASP A 453 -16.73 1.28 40.72
N GLN A 454 -15.48 1.16 41.19
CA GLN A 454 -14.70 2.27 41.67
C GLN A 454 -14.40 3.29 40.56
N LEU A 455 -14.07 2.82 39.35
CA LEU A 455 -13.85 3.69 38.19
C LEU A 455 -15.12 4.42 37.75
N CYS A 456 -16.28 3.78 37.86
CA CYS A 456 -17.57 4.45 37.60
C CYS A 456 -17.90 5.47 38.71
N LEU A 457 -17.71 5.12 39.98
CA LEU A 457 -18.04 5.97 41.13
C LEU A 457 -17.14 7.20 41.25
N THR A 458 -15.88 7.10 40.85
CA THR A 458 -14.95 8.23 40.74
C THR A 458 -15.32 9.19 39.61
N GLY A 459 -16.22 8.78 38.71
CA GLY A 459 -16.61 9.56 37.54
C GLY A 459 -15.62 9.45 36.38
N ALA A 460 -14.57 8.62 36.47
CA ALA A 460 -13.63 8.43 35.37
C ALA A 460 -14.29 7.73 34.17
N VAL A 461 -15.17 6.77 34.45
CA VAL A 461 -15.86 5.96 33.44
C VAL A 461 -17.37 6.16 33.54
N GLY A 462 -18.02 6.34 32.39
CA GLY A 462 -19.46 6.24 32.23
C GLY A 462 -19.86 4.98 31.46
N TRP A 463 -21.12 4.59 31.57
CA TRP A 463 -21.67 3.48 30.81
C TRP A 463 -23.09 3.79 30.34
N GLY A 464 -23.51 3.18 29.25
CA GLY A 464 -24.85 3.37 28.73
C GLY A 464 -25.02 2.78 27.35
N ARG A 465 -26.22 2.94 26.80
CA ARG A 465 -26.51 2.57 25.41
C ARG A 465 -26.50 3.82 24.54
N LEU A 466 -25.70 3.81 23.49
CA LEU A 466 -25.56 4.95 22.58
C LEU A 466 -26.44 4.77 21.34
N SER A 467 -26.62 3.54 20.85
CA SER A 467 -27.50 3.27 19.73
C SER A 467 -28.98 3.50 20.08
N PRO A 468 -29.76 4.08 19.15
CA PRO A 468 -31.20 4.16 19.33
C PRO A 468 -31.82 2.75 19.37
N HIS A 469 -32.87 2.59 20.18
CA HIS A 469 -33.58 1.33 20.25
C HIS A 469 -34.36 1.09 18.95
N PRO A 470 -34.43 -0.14 18.39
CA PRO A 470 -35.22 -0.40 17.17
C PRO A 470 -36.68 0.06 17.30
N ALA A 471 -37.28 -0.13 18.48
CA ALA A 471 -38.62 0.37 18.82
C ALA A 471 -38.77 1.91 18.80
N THR A 472 -37.68 2.69 18.79
CA THR A 472 -37.71 4.16 18.66
C THR A 472 -37.47 4.64 17.22
N LEU A 473 -37.03 3.78 16.30
CA LEU A 473 -36.65 4.13 14.92
C LEU A 473 -37.71 3.82 13.86
N GLU A 474 -38.51 2.76 14.04
CA GLU A 474 -39.46 2.31 13.03
C GLU A 474 -40.76 3.14 13.05
N GLU A 475 -41.07 3.82 11.94
CA GLU A 475 -42.36 4.48 11.69
C GLU A 475 -43.45 3.51 11.17
N THR A 476 -43.21 2.20 11.18
CA THR A 476 -44.09 1.25 10.49
C THR A 476 -45.47 1.10 11.14
N ALA A 477 -46.47 1.27 10.28
CA ALA A 477 -47.87 0.95 10.48
C ALA A 477 -48.07 -0.43 11.12
N GLN A 478 -49.05 -0.49 12.04
CA GLN A 478 -49.56 -1.70 12.71
C GLN A 478 -48.67 -2.30 13.81
N GLY A 479 -48.59 -1.59 14.95
CA GLY A 479 -48.23 -2.17 16.26
C GLY A 479 -47.16 -1.38 17.00
N LYS A 480 -47.51 -0.78 18.15
CA LYS A 480 -46.54 -0.10 19.04
C LYS A 480 -45.56 -1.13 19.62
N ARG A 481 -44.39 -1.33 19.00
CA ARG A 481 -43.28 -2.07 19.64
C ARG A 481 -42.85 -1.29 20.88
N ARG A 482 -42.90 -1.93 22.06
CA ARG A 482 -42.46 -1.35 23.34
C ARG A 482 -41.00 -1.72 23.60
N VAL A 483 -40.28 -0.88 24.34
CA VAL A 483 -38.95 -1.21 24.84
C VAL A 483 -39.08 -2.31 25.90
N ILE A 484 -38.47 -3.47 25.67
CA ILE A 484 -38.51 -4.61 26.60
C ILE A 484 -37.16 -4.75 27.29
N PRO A 485 -37.10 -4.59 28.62
CA PRO A 485 -35.95 -4.91 29.45
C PRO A 485 -35.42 -6.33 29.22
N THR A 486 -34.21 -6.46 28.68
CA THR A 486 -33.50 -7.75 28.56
C THR A 486 -32.06 -7.63 29.07
N SER A 487 -31.48 -8.75 29.52
CA SER A 487 -30.07 -8.85 29.95
C SER A 487 -29.08 -8.74 28.79
N VAL A 488 -29.57 -8.82 27.56
CA VAL A 488 -28.80 -8.76 26.31
C VAL A 488 -28.84 -7.34 25.71
N ALA A 489 -29.34 -6.35 26.46
CA ALA A 489 -29.34 -4.96 26.02
C ALA A 489 -27.90 -4.52 25.70
N PRO A 490 -27.67 -3.93 24.50
CA PRO A 490 -26.35 -3.45 24.12
C PRO A 490 -25.98 -2.25 24.99
N ILE A 491 -24.81 -2.32 25.62
CA ILE A 491 -24.24 -1.24 26.40
C ILE A 491 -22.77 -1.06 26.01
N THR A 492 -22.25 0.13 26.26
CA THR A 492 -20.84 0.45 26.10
C THR A 492 -20.34 1.22 27.32
N PHE A 493 -19.04 1.19 27.52
CA PHE A 493 -18.33 2.03 28.47
C PHE A 493 -17.64 3.17 27.73
N PHE A 494 -17.40 4.29 28.41
CA PHE A 494 -16.67 5.41 27.85
C PHE A 494 -15.92 6.15 28.95
N VAL A 495 -14.74 6.68 28.61
CA VAL A 495 -14.01 7.57 29.51
C VAL A 495 -14.64 8.95 29.41
N ARG A 496 -15.07 9.53 30.54
CA ARG A 496 -15.81 10.80 30.54
C ARG A 496 -14.97 11.96 29.98
N ASP A 497 -13.67 11.96 30.24
CA ASP A 497 -12.74 12.98 29.73
C ASP A 497 -12.51 12.89 28.21
N GLU A 498 -12.75 11.73 27.59
CA GLU A 498 -12.60 11.51 26.16
C GLU A 498 -13.96 11.37 25.45
N ALA A 499 -15.05 11.82 26.07
CA ALA A 499 -16.42 11.64 25.62
C ALA A 499 -16.81 12.47 24.38
N ASP A 500 -15.92 13.31 23.83
CA ASP A 500 -16.23 14.22 22.71
C ASP A 500 -16.70 13.52 21.43
N TRP A 501 -16.34 12.24 21.25
CA TRP A 501 -16.83 11.41 20.14
C TRP A 501 -18.31 11.04 20.29
N MET A 502 -18.87 11.11 21.51
CA MET A 502 -20.29 10.94 21.74
C MET A 502 -21.02 12.19 21.26
N GLY A 503 -21.30 12.25 19.96
CA GLY A 503 -22.15 13.30 19.41
C GLY A 503 -23.56 13.27 20.05
N PRO A 504 -24.26 14.40 20.08
CA PRO A 504 -25.65 14.44 20.55
C PRO A 504 -26.51 13.46 19.74
N ARG A 505 -27.47 12.80 20.41
CA ARG A 505 -28.46 11.93 19.76
C ARG A 505 -29.26 12.75 18.76
N HIS A 506 -28.80 12.75 17.51
CA HIS A 506 -29.38 13.37 16.32
C HIS A 506 -29.43 14.90 16.32
N ALA A 507 -28.72 15.52 15.36
CA ALA A 507 -28.82 16.94 15.02
C ALA A 507 -30.17 17.32 14.34
N GLY A 508 -31.30 16.82 14.84
CA GLY A 508 -32.62 17.04 14.25
C GLY A 508 -33.78 16.20 14.80
N ALA A 509 -33.62 15.47 15.91
CA ALA A 509 -34.77 14.79 16.52
C ALA A 509 -35.54 15.79 17.38
N GLU A 510 -36.74 16.15 16.95
CA GLU A 510 -37.69 16.87 17.80
C GLU A 510 -38.02 15.99 19.04
N LEU A 511 -38.20 16.66 20.19
CA LEU A 511 -38.53 16.09 21.51
C LEU A 511 -39.62 14.97 21.54
N PRO A 512 -40.60 14.86 20.62
CA PRO A 512 -41.59 13.78 20.65
C PRO A 512 -41.06 12.39 20.31
N THR A 513 -39.85 12.27 19.76
CA THR A 513 -39.31 10.98 19.27
C THR A 513 -38.70 10.14 20.39
N GLU A 514 -38.15 10.78 21.43
CA GLU A 514 -37.41 10.12 22.52
C GLU A 514 -38.28 9.32 23.49
N ALA A 515 -39.56 9.69 23.61
CA ALA A 515 -40.52 9.02 24.51
C ALA A 515 -41.35 7.91 23.83
N ARG A 516 -41.11 7.65 22.53
CA ARG A 516 -41.83 6.63 21.76
C ARG A 516 -41.46 5.23 22.26
N GLY A 517 -42.45 4.37 22.43
CA GLY A 517 -42.24 2.99 22.89
C GLY A 517 -41.90 2.81 24.37
N LEU A 518 -41.82 3.89 25.16
CA LEU A 518 -41.66 3.85 26.62
C LEU A 518 -43.01 3.68 27.35
N SER A 519 -42.95 3.02 28.50
CA SER A 519 -44.04 2.93 29.47
C SER A 519 -44.33 4.24 30.19
N GLU A 520 -45.53 4.35 30.78
CA GLU A 520 -45.91 5.53 31.56
C GLU A 520 -45.00 5.73 32.77
N GLY A 521 -44.64 4.65 33.47
CA GLY A 521 -43.68 4.70 34.58
C GLY A 521 -42.28 5.16 34.14
N ALA A 522 -41.80 4.68 32.99
CA ALA A 522 -40.52 5.13 32.43
C ALA A 522 -40.53 6.61 32.05
N ARG A 523 -41.63 7.12 31.47
CA ARG A 523 -41.77 8.55 31.15
C ARG A 523 -41.78 9.43 32.39
N GLN A 524 -42.52 9.04 33.44
CA GLN A 524 -42.55 9.79 34.70
C GLN A 524 -41.16 9.87 35.37
N VAL A 525 -40.39 8.77 35.35
CA VAL A 525 -39.01 8.75 35.86
C VAL A 525 -38.09 9.62 35.00
N LEU A 526 -38.24 9.58 33.66
CA LEU A 526 -37.46 10.43 32.75
C LEU A 526 -37.74 11.92 32.98
N ASP A 527 -39.00 12.30 33.10
CA ASP A 527 -39.40 13.68 33.36
C ASP A 527 -38.90 14.13 34.74
N PHE A 528 -38.95 13.27 35.75
CA PHE A 528 -38.36 13.57 37.07
C PHE A 528 -36.86 13.87 36.97
N LEU A 529 -36.10 13.06 36.24
CA LEU A 529 -34.65 13.25 36.04
C LEU A 529 -34.33 14.51 35.20
N ARG A 530 -35.18 14.87 34.25
CA ARG A 530 -35.05 16.13 33.49
C ARG A 530 -35.20 17.37 34.38
N HIS A 531 -36.17 17.36 35.30
CA HIS A 531 -36.45 18.51 36.16
C HIS A 531 -35.51 18.62 37.36
N ARG A 532 -35.15 17.48 37.99
CA ARG A 532 -34.33 17.47 39.22
C ARG A 532 -32.86 17.16 38.98
N GLY A 533 -32.49 16.70 37.80
CA GLY A 533 -31.13 16.25 37.49
C GLY A 533 -30.76 14.94 38.18
N ALA A 534 -29.45 14.71 38.33
CA ALA A 534 -28.91 13.46 38.85
C ALA A 534 -29.41 13.17 40.28
N SER A 535 -30.15 12.08 40.46
CA SER A 535 -30.89 11.77 41.69
C SER A 535 -30.62 10.35 42.18
N PHE A 536 -30.66 10.13 43.51
CA PHE A 536 -30.54 8.79 44.07
C PHE A 536 -31.83 7.99 43.88
N PHE A 537 -31.73 6.66 43.88
CA PHE A 537 -32.89 5.77 43.70
C PHE A 537 -34.03 6.05 44.70
N ALA A 538 -33.69 6.30 45.97
CA ALA A 538 -34.69 6.62 47.00
C ALA A 538 -35.44 7.94 46.73
N ASP A 539 -34.75 8.94 46.16
CA ASP A 539 -35.34 10.22 45.83
C ASP A 539 -36.28 10.11 44.62
N ILE A 540 -35.95 9.26 43.65
CA ILE A 540 -36.81 8.98 42.49
C ILE A 540 -38.10 8.27 42.94
N VAL A 541 -37.97 7.28 43.83
CA VAL A 541 -39.13 6.58 44.41
C VAL A 541 -40.03 7.56 45.17
N ARG A 542 -39.43 8.43 46.00
CA ARG A 542 -40.19 9.43 46.76
C ARG A 542 -40.82 10.48 45.87
N GLY A 543 -40.15 10.88 44.79
CA GLY A 543 -40.60 11.93 43.88
C GLY A 543 -41.63 11.48 42.84
N THR A 544 -41.67 10.20 42.51
CA THR A 544 -42.65 9.61 41.56
C THR A 544 -43.85 8.96 42.24
N GLU A 545 -43.80 8.76 43.57
CA GLU A 545 -44.83 8.06 44.37
C GLU A 545 -45.15 6.64 43.87
N LYS A 546 -44.17 6.00 43.20
CA LYS A 546 -44.29 4.63 42.64
C LYS A 546 -43.68 3.57 43.55
N LEU A 547 -44.07 2.32 43.32
CA LEU A 547 -43.46 1.17 44.01
C LEU A 547 -41.99 1.00 43.57
N LYS A 548 -41.13 0.53 44.49
CA LYS A 548 -39.69 0.30 44.19
C LYS A 548 -39.47 -0.58 42.96
N ALA A 549 -40.24 -1.66 42.81
CA ALA A 549 -40.15 -2.57 41.67
C ALA A 549 -40.56 -1.93 40.34
N GLU A 550 -41.53 -0.99 40.37
CA GLU A 550 -41.95 -0.24 39.19
C GLU A 550 -40.85 0.73 38.75
N VAL A 551 -40.20 1.41 39.70
CA VAL A 551 -39.06 2.30 39.42
C VAL A 551 -37.86 1.53 38.89
N GLU A 552 -37.56 0.34 39.42
CA GLU A 552 -36.49 -0.54 38.88
C GLU A 552 -36.77 -0.95 37.43
N THR A 553 -38.01 -1.36 37.14
CA THR A 553 -38.43 -1.75 35.79
C THR A 553 -38.38 -0.56 34.84
N ALA A 554 -38.82 0.63 35.29
CA ALA A 554 -38.75 1.88 34.55
C ALA A 554 -37.30 2.28 34.25
N LEU A 555 -36.40 2.23 35.23
CA LEU A 555 -34.98 2.53 35.05
C LEU A 555 -34.32 1.56 34.08
N TRP A 556 -34.66 0.27 34.13
CA TRP A 556 -34.19 -0.67 33.12
C TRP A 556 -34.67 -0.30 31.73
N GLU A 557 -35.97 -0.02 31.57
CA GLU A 557 -36.54 0.38 30.29
C GLU A 557 -35.82 1.62 29.73
N LEU A 558 -35.48 2.60 30.59
CA LEU A 558 -34.70 3.78 30.22
C LEU A 558 -33.24 3.48 29.87
N VAL A 559 -32.58 2.55 30.57
CA VAL A 559 -31.23 2.06 30.21
C VAL A 559 -31.26 1.33 28.87
N ALA A 560 -32.26 0.47 28.65
CA ALA A 560 -32.43 -0.26 27.39
C ALA A 560 -32.75 0.69 26.22
N ALA A 561 -33.43 1.82 26.49
CA ALA A 561 -33.62 2.90 25.52
C ALA A 561 -32.36 3.78 25.33
N GLY A 562 -31.41 3.73 26.26
CA GLY A 562 -30.17 4.50 26.26
C GLY A 562 -30.35 5.98 26.61
N LEU A 563 -31.29 6.27 27.52
CA LEU A 563 -31.58 7.64 27.98
C LEU A 563 -30.92 7.95 29.32
N VAL A 564 -30.65 6.92 30.11
CA VAL A 564 -30.21 7.04 31.50
C VAL A 564 -28.93 6.24 31.72
N THR A 565 -28.06 6.77 32.58
CA THR A 565 -26.85 6.14 33.12
C THR A 565 -26.84 6.22 34.65
N ALA A 566 -25.95 5.46 35.30
CA ALA A 566 -25.74 5.54 36.75
C ALA A 566 -24.26 5.58 37.11
N ASP A 567 -23.92 6.19 38.25
CA ASP A 567 -22.53 6.30 38.73
C ASP A 567 -21.89 4.94 39.06
N GLY A 568 -22.66 3.88 39.22
CA GLY A 568 -22.14 2.54 39.55
C GLY A 568 -22.68 1.48 38.60
N PHE A 569 -21.81 0.58 38.13
CA PHE A 569 -22.21 -0.55 37.30
C PHE A 569 -22.94 -1.64 38.11
N ASP A 570 -22.70 -1.72 39.42
CA ASP A 570 -23.45 -2.62 40.32
C ASP A 570 -24.97 -2.39 40.29
N ASN A 571 -25.45 -1.18 39.96
CA ASN A 571 -26.87 -0.90 39.73
C ASN A 571 -27.42 -1.71 38.54
N LEU A 572 -26.64 -1.78 37.45
CA LEU A 572 -27.00 -2.59 36.30
C LEU A 572 -26.85 -4.09 36.59
N ARG A 573 -25.84 -4.50 37.37
CA ARG A 573 -25.70 -5.91 37.77
C ARG A 573 -26.90 -6.40 38.59
N SER A 574 -27.40 -5.59 39.53
CA SER A 574 -28.59 -5.93 40.31
C SER A 574 -29.83 -6.06 39.44
N LEU A 575 -29.89 -5.30 38.35
CA LEU A 575 -30.93 -5.43 37.35
C LEU A 575 -30.70 -6.75 36.58
N ILE A 576 -29.57 -6.94 35.90
CA ILE A 576 -29.31 -8.11 35.01
C ILE A 576 -29.56 -9.46 35.70
N ASP A 577 -29.11 -9.64 36.95
CA ASP A 577 -29.20 -10.92 37.65
C ASP A 577 -30.55 -11.11 38.39
N PRO A 578 -31.41 -12.06 37.93
CA PRO A 578 -32.69 -12.33 38.59
C PRO A 578 -32.53 -12.87 40.01
N LYS A 579 -31.41 -13.54 40.35
CA LYS A 579 -31.16 -14.06 41.71
C LYS A 579 -30.86 -12.93 42.69
N ARG A 580 -30.17 -11.88 42.24
CA ARG A 580 -29.98 -10.64 43.01
C ARG A 580 -31.28 -9.86 43.18
N ARG A 581 -32.12 -9.77 42.13
CA ARG A 581 -33.48 -9.18 42.26
C ARG A 581 -34.35 -9.90 43.28
N ALA A 582 -34.28 -11.24 43.33
CA ALA A 582 -35.01 -12.04 44.30
C ALA A 582 -34.39 -12.07 45.71
N GLY A 583 -33.21 -11.47 45.90
CA GLY A 583 -32.48 -11.50 47.18
C GLY A 583 -31.96 -12.89 47.58
N GLN A 584 -31.90 -13.83 46.63
CA GLN A 584 -31.43 -15.20 46.84
C GLN A 584 -29.96 -15.32 46.42
N GLY A 585 -29.06 -14.76 47.22
CA GLY A 585 -27.61 -14.84 47.01
C GLY A 585 -26.86 -15.12 48.31
N HIS A 586 -25.75 -15.86 48.22
CA HIS A 586 -24.86 -16.13 49.36
C HIS A 586 -24.07 -14.85 49.70
N GLY A 587 -24.68 -13.99 50.52
CA GLY A 587 -24.13 -12.72 50.96
C GLY A 587 -25.02 -12.13 52.06
N ARG A 588 -25.14 -12.84 53.17
CA ARG A 588 -25.89 -12.38 54.35
C ARG A 588 -25.26 -11.08 54.86
N MET A 589 -26.08 -10.02 54.96
CA MET A 589 -25.96 -8.86 55.86
C MET A 589 -25.15 -7.59 55.52
N ALA A 590 -24.50 -7.39 54.37
CA ALA A 590 -23.57 -6.25 54.23
C ALA A 590 -23.77 -5.23 53.08
N ARG A 591 -24.82 -5.29 52.24
CA ARG A 591 -25.06 -4.23 51.23
C ARG A 591 -26.53 -3.84 51.13
N PRO A 592 -26.85 -2.54 51.00
CA PRO A 592 -28.21 -2.11 50.67
C PRO A 592 -28.66 -2.80 49.36
N ARG A 593 -29.96 -3.11 49.25
CA ARG A 593 -30.55 -3.77 48.07
C ARG A 593 -30.38 -2.98 46.77
N HIS A 594 -30.00 -1.71 46.86
CA HIS A 594 -29.67 -0.82 45.74
C HIS A 594 -28.23 -0.35 45.92
N SER A 595 -27.43 -0.35 44.85
CA SER A 595 -26.03 0.03 44.96
C SER A 595 -25.88 1.54 45.16
N ALA A 596 -24.69 1.96 45.61
CA ALA A 596 -24.37 3.37 45.75
C ALA A 596 -24.28 4.04 44.36
N GLY A 597 -24.80 5.27 44.24
CA GLY A 597 -24.68 6.08 43.03
C GLY A 597 -25.98 6.81 42.66
N ARG A 598 -25.85 7.88 41.88
CA ARG A 598 -26.98 8.64 41.32
C ARG A 598 -27.31 8.12 39.92
N TRP A 599 -28.58 8.23 39.56
CA TRP A 599 -29.07 8.04 38.20
C TRP A 599 -29.13 9.39 37.51
N SER A 600 -28.66 9.47 36.28
CA SER A 600 -28.58 10.71 35.50
C SER A 600 -28.90 10.46 34.03
N LEU A 601 -29.21 11.53 33.29
CA LEU A 601 -29.38 11.46 31.84
C LEU A 601 -28.02 11.20 31.17
N LEU A 602 -28.01 10.35 30.15
CA LEU A 602 -26.77 9.95 29.45
C LEU A 602 -26.19 11.09 28.61
N TYR A 603 -27.05 11.87 27.95
CA TYR A 603 -26.68 13.05 27.19
C TYR A 603 -27.18 14.29 27.94
N ALA A 604 -26.30 15.26 28.15
CA ALA A 604 -26.69 16.63 28.48
C ALA A 604 -26.68 17.44 27.18
N ASP A 605 -27.63 18.37 27.01
CA ASP A 605 -27.91 19.12 25.77
C ASP A 605 -26.81 20.10 25.31
N ALA A 606 -25.53 19.78 25.53
CA ALA A 606 -24.42 20.60 25.06
C ALA A 606 -24.20 20.38 23.54
N PRO A 607 -24.24 21.44 22.71
CA PRO A 607 -23.88 21.34 21.31
C PRO A 607 -22.37 21.09 21.18
N ALA A 608 -21.98 19.86 20.87
CA ALA A 608 -20.60 19.53 20.56
C ALA A 608 -20.23 20.03 19.14
N ASP A 609 -19.04 20.62 19.00
CA ASP A 609 -18.46 20.93 17.68
C ASP A 609 -18.29 19.63 16.90
N ARG A 610 -19.04 19.50 15.80
CA ARG A 610 -19.05 18.30 14.95
C ARG A 610 -17.65 17.94 14.43
N THR A 611 -16.79 18.93 14.21
CA THR A 611 -15.43 18.68 13.72
C THR A 611 -14.58 18.00 14.79
N LYS A 612 -14.64 18.48 16.03
CA LYS A 612 -13.94 17.88 17.17
C LYS A 612 -14.47 16.48 17.46
N SER A 613 -15.79 16.27 17.35
CA SER A 613 -16.40 14.96 17.54
C SER A 613 -15.94 13.93 16.50
N ILE A 614 -15.82 14.32 15.23
CA ILE A 614 -15.27 13.46 14.17
C ILE A 614 -13.80 13.13 14.46
N GLU A 615 -12.98 14.11 14.83
CA GLU A 615 -11.57 13.89 15.16
C GLU A 615 -11.41 12.96 16.38
N ALA A 616 -12.21 13.15 17.43
CA ALA A 616 -12.26 12.26 18.58
C ALA A 616 -12.70 10.83 18.21
N THR A 617 -13.65 10.70 17.28
CA THR A 617 -14.08 9.39 16.74
C THR A 617 -12.94 8.70 16.00
N CYS A 618 -12.18 9.43 15.18
CA CYS A 618 -10.99 8.90 14.51
C CYS A 618 -9.96 8.37 15.52
N TRP A 619 -9.69 9.13 16.59
CA TRP A 619 -8.78 8.71 17.65
C TRP A 619 -9.26 7.47 18.40
N MET A 620 -10.55 7.40 18.74
CA MET A 620 -11.16 6.23 19.35
C MET A 620 -10.93 4.97 18.49
N LEU A 621 -11.22 5.05 17.19
CA LEU A 621 -11.04 3.92 16.27
C LEU A 621 -9.58 3.51 16.10
N LEU A 622 -8.66 4.48 16.02
CA LEU A 622 -7.23 4.24 15.93
C LEU A 622 -6.67 3.61 17.20
N LYS A 623 -7.09 4.04 18.40
CA LYS A 623 -6.70 3.39 19.66
C LYS A 623 -7.22 1.96 19.72
N ARG A 624 -8.48 1.73 19.30
CA ARG A 624 -9.09 0.40 19.31
C ARG A 624 -8.38 -0.57 18.38
N TYR A 625 -8.32 -0.25 17.09
CA TYR A 625 -7.87 -1.19 16.06
C TYR A 625 -6.41 -1.03 15.65
N GLY A 626 -5.80 0.14 15.91
CA GLY A 626 -4.47 0.53 15.47
C GLY A 626 -4.35 0.79 13.96
N VAL A 627 -4.94 -0.09 13.13
CA VAL A 627 -5.14 0.09 11.68
C VAL A 627 -6.63 0.11 11.37
N VAL A 628 -7.10 1.16 10.70
CA VAL A 628 -8.51 1.40 10.40
C VAL A 628 -8.73 1.42 8.89
N PHE A 629 -9.72 0.66 8.43
CA PHE A 629 -10.21 0.63 7.06
C PHE A 629 -11.72 0.35 7.05
N ARG A 630 -12.40 0.67 5.95
CA ARG A 630 -13.87 0.71 5.89
C ARG A 630 -14.53 -0.60 6.31
N ASP A 631 -14.04 -1.73 5.81
CA ASP A 631 -14.68 -3.03 6.03
C ASP A 631 -14.56 -3.52 7.49
N LEU A 632 -13.57 -3.03 8.25
CA LEU A 632 -13.41 -3.30 9.67
C LEU A 632 -14.55 -2.70 10.51
N LEU A 633 -15.14 -1.60 10.04
CA LEU A 633 -16.13 -0.83 10.78
C LEU A 633 -17.56 -1.32 10.57
N ALA A 634 -17.75 -2.45 9.87
CA ALA A 634 -19.09 -2.94 9.51
C ALA A 634 -19.96 -3.31 10.72
N ARG A 635 -19.36 -3.66 11.87
CA ARG A 635 -20.06 -4.00 13.12
C ARG A 635 -20.25 -2.81 14.07
N GLU A 636 -19.73 -1.64 13.72
CA GLU A 636 -19.83 -0.44 14.55
C GLU A 636 -21.17 0.28 14.33
N THR A 637 -21.93 0.50 15.39
CA THR A 637 -23.32 0.98 15.27
C THR A 637 -23.46 2.50 15.27
N ILE A 638 -22.51 3.25 15.85
CA ILE A 638 -22.67 4.69 16.18
C ILE A 638 -21.75 5.61 15.36
N LEU A 639 -21.09 5.09 14.33
CA LEU A 639 -20.09 5.87 13.61
C LEU A 639 -20.69 6.91 12.62
N PRO A 640 -20.04 8.07 12.48
CA PRO A 640 -20.28 8.96 11.35
C PRO A 640 -20.08 8.25 10.02
N LYS A 641 -20.65 8.81 8.94
CA LYS A 641 -20.45 8.27 7.59
C LYS A 641 -18.96 8.18 7.28
N TRP A 642 -18.54 7.10 6.61
CA TRP A 642 -17.13 6.88 6.24
C TRP A 642 -16.48 8.09 5.55
N ARG A 643 -17.23 8.81 4.69
CA ARG A 643 -16.75 10.03 4.03
C ARG A 643 -16.33 11.12 5.02
N GLU A 644 -17.05 11.29 6.12
CA GLU A 644 -16.71 12.27 7.17
C GLU A 644 -15.47 11.82 7.94
N LEU A 645 -15.38 10.54 8.30
CA LEU A 645 -14.20 9.96 8.94
C LEU A 645 -12.95 10.06 8.06
N GLN A 646 -13.08 9.85 6.75
CA GLN A 646 -11.98 9.95 5.80
C GLN A 646 -11.38 11.36 5.76
N ILE A 647 -12.21 12.41 5.85
CA ILE A 647 -11.73 13.79 5.96
C ILE A 647 -10.99 14.00 7.29
N GLY A 648 -11.50 13.43 8.39
CA GLY A 648 -10.82 13.45 9.69
C GLY A 648 -9.46 12.77 9.66
N PHE A 649 -9.37 11.57 9.10
CA PHE A 649 -8.11 10.84 8.96
C PHE A 649 -7.10 11.57 8.08
N ARG A 650 -7.53 12.15 6.95
CA ARG A 650 -6.64 12.94 6.09
C ARG A 650 -6.05 14.16 6.82
N ARG A 651 -6.85 14.86 7.63
CA ARG A 651 -6.33 15.97 8.46
C ARG A 651 -5.30 15.50 9.48
N LEU A 652 -5.53 14.35 10.11
CA LEU A 652 -4.56 13.77 11.06
C LEU A 652 -3.28 13.31 10.36
N GLU A 653 -3.39 12.85 9.11
CA GLU A 653 -2.27 12.46 8.26
C GLU A 653 -1.46 13.69 7.81
N GLU A 654 -2.13 14.77 7.38
CA GLU A 654 -1.51 16.05 7.02
C GLU A 654 -0.72 16.66 8.20
N ARG A 655 -1.19 16.44 9.44
CA ARG A 655 -0.46 16.83 10.66
C ARG A 655 0.73 15.91 10.99
N GLY A 656 0.90 14.80 10.28
CA GLY A 656 1.97 13.81 10.49
C GLY A 656 1.77 12.90 11.70
N VAL A 657 0.58 12.87 12.30
CA VAL A 657 0.30 12.07 13.51
C VAL A 657 -0.04 10.61 13.18
N ILE A 658 -0.65 10.39 12.02
CA ILE A 658 -1.00 9.06 11.52
C ILE A 658 -0.41 8.82 10.13
N ARG A 659 -0.37 7.56 9.72
CA ARG A 659 0.10 7.16 8.38
C ARG A 659 -1.07 6.65 7.56
N GLY A 660 -1.29 7.21 6.38
CA GLY A 660 -2.17 6.63 5.35
C GLY A 660 -1.39 5.69 4.44
N GLY A 661 -2.03 4.61 3.99
CA GLY A 661 -1.41 3.66 3.10
C GLY A 661 -2.19 2.36 2.97
N ARG A 662 -1.50 1.32 2.50
CA ARG A 662 -2.02 -0.06 2.47
C ARG A 662 -1.17 -0.91 3.39
N PHE A 663 -1.69 -1.21 4.58
CA PHE A 663 -1.01 -1.96 5.63
C PHE A 663 -1.42 -3.43 5.65
N VAL A 664 -2.69 -3.71 5.30
CA VAL A 664 -3.27 -5.05 5.27
C VAL A 664 -3.72 -5.37 3.85
N ASP A 665 -3.35 -6.54 3.35
CA ASP A 665 -3.76 -7.00 2.04
C ASP A 665 -5.14 -7.68 2.05
N GLY A 666 -5.83 -7.68 0.92
CA GLY A 666 -7.17 -8.26 0.74
C GLY A 666 -8.35 -7.32 1.03
N PHE A 667 -8.10 -6.10 1.53
CA PHE A 667 -9.15 -5.12 1.82
C PHE A 667 -9.07 -3.90 0.90
N ALA A 668 -10.24 -3.39 0.50
CA ALA A 668 -10.35 -2.25 -0.42
C ALA A 668 -10.41 -0.90 0.31
N GLY A 669 -9.89 0.14 -0.34
CA GLY A 669 -9.94 1.52 0.14
C GLY A 669 -8.68 2.00 0.85
N GLU A 670 -8.68 3.28 1.24
CA GLU A 670 -7.62 3.90 2.03
C GLU A 670 -7.60 3.30 3.44
N GLN A 671 -6.41 2.99 3.95
CA GLN A 671 -6.21 2.52 5.31
C GLN A 671 -5.37 3.53 6.08
N PHE A 672 -5.68 3.69 7.36
CA PHE A 672 -5.01 4.65 8.24
C PHE A 672 -4.53 3.94 9.49
N ALA A 673 -3.31 4.24 9.93
CA ALA A 673 -2.73 3.57 11.08
C ALA A 673 -1.90 4.50 11.96
N LEU A 674 -1.85 4.19 13.26
CA LEU A 674 -0.90 4.79 14.18
C LEU A 674 0.53 4.34 13.83
N PRO A 675 1.56 5.21 13.93
CA PRO A 675 2.95 4.80 13.66
C PRO A 675 3.38 3.59 14.50
N ILE A 676 3.03 3.58 15.79
CA ILE A 676 3.30 2.48 16.74
C ILE A 676 2.60 1.19 16.30
N ALA A 677 1.38 1.29 15.75
CA ALA A 677 0.65 0.15 15.24
C ALA A 677 1.33 -0.43 13.98
N VAL A 678 1.81 0.42 13.07
CA VAL A 678 2.55 -0.02 11.87
C VAL A 678 3.85 -0.73 12.24
N ASP A 679 4.61 -0.17 13.18
CA ASP A 679 5.91 -0.72 13.57
C ASP A 679 5.73 -2.06 14.32
N SER A 680 4.74 -2.15 15.21
CA SER A 680 4.40 -3.42 15.90
C SER A 680 3.82 -4.48 14.94
N LEU A 681 3.01 -4.09 13.95
CA LEU A 681 2.49 -4.98 12.92
C LEU A 681 3.64 -5.57 12.08
N ARG A 682 4.64 -4.75 11.74
CA ARG A 682 5.86 -5.20 11.04
C ARG A 682 6.72 -6.13 11.90
N ALA A 683 6.79 -5.90 13.21
CA ALA A 683 7.49 -6.80 14.11
C ALA A 683 6.84 -8.19 14.14
N VAL A 684 5.51 -8.26 14.14
CA VAL A 684 4.77 -9.53 14.10
C VAL A 684 4.95 -10.28 12.77
N LYS A 685 5.12 -9.57 11.64
CA LYS A 685 5.46 -10.18 10.34
C LYS A 685 6.73 -11.04 10.41
N LYS A 686 7.69 -10.71 11.28
CA LYS A 686 8.95 -11.45 11.46
C LYS A 686 8.82 -12.67 12.38
N LEU A 687 7.73 -12.79 13.13
CA LEU A 687 7.54 -13.92 14.06
C LEU A 687 6.98 -15.14 13.33
N PRO A 688 7.52 -16.36 13.59
CA PRO A 688 6.97 -17.58 13.01
C PRO A 688 5.52 -17.79 13.47
N PRO A 689 4.66 -18.43 12.65
CA PRO A 689 3.28 -18.71 13.02
C PRO A 689 3.23 -19.57 14.31
N GLU A 690 2.36 -19.20 15.24
CA GLU A 690 2.12 -19.95 16.49
C GLU A 690 0.85 -20.80 16.34
N GLU A 691 0.94 -22.10 16.63
CA GLU A 691 -0.20 -23.04 16.60
C GLU A 691 -1.05 -22.99 17.89
N LYS A 692 -1.38 -21.79 18.37
CA LYS A 692 -2.24 -21.63 19.56
C LYS A 692 -3.67 -21.28 19.14
N SER A 693 -4.63 -22.08 19.59
CA SER A 693 -6.04 -21.78 19.41
C SER A 693 -6.51 -20.73 20.43
N ILE A 694 -7.18 -19.69 19.94
CA ILE A 694 -7.78 -18.65 20.77
C ILE A 694 -9.29 -18.69 20.52
N THR A 695 -10.07 -19.00 21.55
CA THR A 695 -11.53 -18.92 21.49
C THR A 695 -11.94 -17.46 21.67
N LEU A 696 -12.88 -16.95 20.88
CA LEU A 696 -13.46 -15.60 21.00
C LEU A 696 -14.97 -15.67 21.26
N ALA A 697 -15.52 -14.71 22.00
CA ALA A 697 -16.96 -14.56 22.10
C ALA A 697 -17.49 -13.91 20.81
N ALA A 698 -18.68 -14.30 20.35
CA ALA A 698 -19.28 -13.71 19.16
C ALA A 698 -19.60 -12.20 19.33
N ALA A 699 -19.63 -11.73 20.58
CA ALA A 699 -19.87 -10.36 20.97
C ALA A 699 -18.58 -9.52 21.13
N ASP A 700 -17.41 -10.12 20.91
CA ASP A 700 -16.12 -9.42 20.86
C ASP A 700 -15.96 -8.73 19.48
N PRO A 701 -15.47 -7.46 19.40
CA PRO A 701 -15.31 -6.70 18.16
C PRO A 701 -14.43 -7.32 17.08
#